data_AF-A0A832GJU1-F1
#
_entry.id   AF-A0A832GJU1-F1
#
_cell.length_a   1.000
_cell.length_b   1.000
_cell.length_c   1.000
_cell.angle_alpha   90.00
_cell.angle_beta   90.00
_cell.angle_gamma   90.00
#
_symmetry.space_group_name_H-M   'P 1'
#
loop_
_entity.id
_entity.type
_entity.pdbx_description
1 polymer ?
#
loop_
_entity_poly.entity_id
_entity_poly.type
_entity_poly.pdbx_seq_one_letter_code
_entity_poly.pdbx_strand_id
1 'polypeptide(L)'
;MMWSQKSSASALYAQRSLQRHFSRAVLLLGLLLLSALAPPLSAQSTNIVEASDSLTGFWIKKVVSNTQIPSGVTFSYTIYFSFPAGTQNVTITDVLPPAVVFQSLSVTSACPPTSTNAPPPGSNGTVSVSWGALPNGCSGSMTIVVSFLNGTTCNGASARNRVCLAGSVLINGQVVFREFCTQFVSTTAQAASTWSIQKHLLGSTYVGGNCPRAFAGDTATYLICLTNNPGQWGWNGQLNLVNGTVTDVLPSGAQFVSASCPVNVSGQTISWNVGNLSATQPYNTQCCTLKVYYPPTVFPANSQITNTATLNGQSGSAQNPCGPIQASTTICWQKATPPPPTTTAQLWKWVSTNGQPGCGGTYTIQLCNTGQVAISSATISDTLPSGVSFTSFGYTHPGLTVNQSGGIITATLNSTLQPGQCRWFSVNFTVSPTATPNSTITNCAWAQIPGLQPLQSCASFVVQAPAPSACIGKEICSPQGSYTPGQIVRVRFRLQNIGGQSINGATLVDNLHPSLQYVGNPSFYTSNAWNTPCNPTSGTSPWTPAPTLTVSGQTITVSNITIPATCQNLFWNGCGYYGNAGVPFYWIEFDAKITDTAALGNIPNNYTLSGGGLPQPVTSNTVYLLVTGTTGFTLEKRVAKDTTNWQSSLTASAGSTVNYRLRMNLTGTAPLRYATFVDLLPMDNGSSDGKILQACAPRGSQYSLTYQSTVASTPASTGYANAATTLANANAISSAIGAPALFPTSCGTAGSWS
;
A
#
# COMPACT_ATOMS: atom_id res chain seq x y z
N MET A 1 -23.62 83.23 -3.27
CA MET A 1 -22.72 83.27 -4.45
C MET A 1 -21.51 82.39 -4.17
N MET A 2 -21.54 81.15 -4.66
CA MET A 2 -20.37 80.32 -4.99
C MET A 2 -20.89 79.07 -5.70
N TRP A 3 -20.30 78.78 -6.85
CA TRP A 3 -20.84 77.92 -7.91
C TRP A 3 -20.60 76.42 -7.67
N SER A 4 -21.50 75.65 -8.28
CA SER A 4 -21.65 74.19 -8.32
C SER A 4 -20.43 73.42 -8.85
N GLN A 5 -19.97 72.41 -8.09
CA GLN A 5 -19.16 71.28 -8.58
C GLN A 5 -19.93 69.97 -8.36
N LYS A 6 -20.39 69.34 -9.46
CA LYS A 6 -20.76 67.91 -9.52
C LYS A 6 -20.96 67.46 -10.98
N SER A 7 -19.86 67.21 -11.72
CA SER A 7 -19.93 66.48 -13.00
C SER A 7 -18.56 65.95 -13.48
N SER A 8 -18.04 64.86 -12.89
CA SER A 8 -16.81 64.23 -13.41
C SER A 8 -16.50 62.81 -12.89
N ALA A 9 -17.51 62.01 -12.51
CA ALA A 9 -17.27 60.62 -12.07
C ALA A 9 -17.89 59.52 -12.98
N SER A 10 -18.86 59.85 -13.85
CA SER A 10 -19.66 58.82 -14.54
C SER A 10 -19.15 58.42 -15.93
N ALA A 11 -18.28 59.21 -16.57
CA ALA A 11 -17.78 58.93 -17.93
C ALA A 11 -16.54 58.01 -17.97
N LEU A 12 -15.74 57.97 -16.91
CA LEU A 12 -14.51 57.17 -16.83
C LEU A 12 -14.75 55.67 -16.50
N TYR A 13 -15.92 55.33 -15.97
CA TYR A 13 -16.27 53.93 -15.66
C TYR A 13 -16.79 53.16 -16.89
N ALA A 14 -17.46 53.84 -17.82
CA ALA A 14 -18.01 53.21 -19.03
C ALA A 14 -16.93 52.82 -20.05
N GLN A 15 -15.87 53.63 -20.21
CA GLN A 15 -14.78 53.34 -21.16
C GLN A 15 -13.88 52.16 -20.73
N ARG A 16 -13.66 51.96 -19.42
CA ARG A 16 -12.86 50.83 -18.91
C ARG A 16 -13.60 49.48 -18.96
N SER A 17 -14.93 49.49 -18.96
CA SER A 17 -15.77 48.29 -19.10
C SER A 17 -15.78 47.77 -20.55
N LEU A 18 -15.93 48.65 -21.55
CA LEU A 18 -15.95 48.26 -22.96
C LEU A 18 -14.61 47.68 -23.46
N GLN A 19 -13.46 48.25 -23.05
CA GLN A 19 -12.15 47.72 -23.43
C GLN A 19 -11.87 46.32 -22.84
N ARG A 20 -12.36 46.04 -21.62
CA ARG A 20 -12.20 44.71 -20.99
C ARG A 20 -13.07 43.64 -21.63
N HIS A 21 -14.21 44.00 -22.22
CA HIS A 21 -15.09 43.05 -22.90
C HIS A 21 -14.64 42.78 -24.34
N PHE A 22 -14.11 43.77 -25.05
CA PHE A 22 -13.53 43.59 -26.37
C PHE A 22 -12.26 42.73 -26.35
N SER A 23 -11.33 42.92 -25.39
CA SER A 23 -10.14 42.07 -25.27
C SER A 23 -10.46 40.63 -24.88
N ARG A 24 -11.54 40.38 -24.12
CA ARG A 24 -11.98 39.01 -23.79
C ARG A 24 -12.64 38.31 -24.97
N ALA A 25 -13.42 39.02 -25.78
CA ALA A 25 -14.05 38.46 -26.98
C ALA A 25 -13.02 38.11 -28.07
N VAL A 26 -11.98 38.95 -28.26
CA VAL A 26 -10.91 38.69 -29.23
C VAL A 26 -9.98 37.57 -28.76
N LEU A 27 -9.70 37.43 -27.46
CA LEU A 27 -8.98 36.27 -26.93
C LEU A 27 -9.79 34.97 -27.07
N LEU A 28 -11.10 34.99 -26.80
CA LEU A 28 -11.94 33.81 -26.96
C LEU A 28 -12.09 33.38 -28.43
N LEU A 29 -12.26 34.31 -29.37
CA LEU A 29 -12.28 33.99 -30.79
C LEU A 29 -10.91 33.48 -31.28
N GLY A 30 -9.81 34.06 -30.80
CA GLY A 30 -8.45 33.57 -31.12
C GLY A 30 -8.20 32.14 -30.62
N LEU A 31 -8.64 31.81 -29.40
CA LEU A 31 -8.56 30.45 -28.85
C LEU A 31 -9.47 29.45 -29.57
N LEU A 32 -10.66 29.87 -30.03
CA LEU A 32 -11.59 29.04 -30.80
C LEU A 32 -11.08 28.76 -32.23
N LEU A 33 -10.42 29.74 -32.87
CA LEU A 33 -9.84 29.57 -34.21
C LEU A 33 -8.53 28.76 -34.21
N LEU A 34 -7.75 28.78 -33.12
CA LEU A 34 -6.58 27.90 -32.94
C LEU A 34 -6.96 26.44 -32.63
N SER A 35 -8.15 26.19 -32.07
CA SER A 35 -8.64 24.81 -31.86
C SER A 35 -9.19 24.13 -33.12
N ALA A 36 -9.48 24.89 -34.18
CA ALA A 36 -10.08 24.37 -35.41
C ALA A 36 -9.07 23.89 -36.47
N LEU A 37 -7.77 24.12 -36.26
CA LEU A 37 -6.68 23.74 -37.17
C LEU A 37 -5.78 22.61 -36.64
N ALA A 38 -6.08 22.07 -35.45
CA ALA A 38 -5.41 20.86 -34.98
C ALA A 38 -6.12 19.63 -35.55
N PRO A 39 -5.43 18.69 -36.23
CA PRO A 39 -6.02 17.39 -36.53
C PRO A 39 -6.46 16.75 -35.19
N PRO A 40 -7.52 15.93 -35.18
CA PRO A 40 -7.94 15.26 -33.96
C PRO A 40 -6.78 14.39 -33.48
N LEU A 41 -6.11 14.82 -32.41
CA LEU A 41 -5.30 13.95 -31.58
C LEU A 41 -6.27 12.91 -31.03
N SER A 42 -6.41 11.78 -31.71
CA SER A 42 -6.89 10.58 -31.05
C SER A 42 -5.99 10.39 -29.84
N ALA A 43 -6.52 10.61 -28.64
CA ALA A 43 -5.83 10.29 -27.41
C ALA A 43 -5.66 8.77 -27.38
N GLN A 44 -4.59 8.25 -28.03
CA GLN A 44 -4.15 6.89 -27.79
C GLN A 44 -3.88 6.81 -26.28
N SER A 45 -4.54 5.86 -25.63
CA SER A 45 -4.35 5.67 -24.21
C SER A 45 -2.88 5.35 -23.96
N THR A 46 -2.21 6.06 -23.04
CA THR A 46 -0.75 5.95 -22.80
C THR A 46 -0.29 4.56 -22.33
N ASN A 47 -1.22 3.62 -22.15
CA ASN A 47 -1.00 2.26 -21.70
C ASN A 47 -1.08 1.20 -22.81
N ILE A 48 -1.47 1.56 -24.04
CA ILE A 48 -1.58 0.63 -25.18
C ILE A 48 -0.94 1.26 -26.41
N VAL A 49 -0.06 0.51 -27.07
CA VAL A 49 0.62 0.93 -28.29
C VAL A 49 0.74 -0.25 -29.25
N GLU A 50 0.74 0.02 -30.54
CA GLU A 50 0.88 -1.00 -31.58
C GLU A 50 1.73 -0.49 -32.74
N ALA A 51 2.26 -1.43 -33.51
CA ALA A 51 2.96 -1.17 -34.75
C ALA A 51 2.82 -2.37 -35.70
N SER A 52 2.80 -2.08 -37.00
CA SER A 52 2.78 -3.10 -38.04
C SER A 52 3.52 -2.63 -39.28
N ASP A 53 3.92 -3.59 -40.10
CA ASP A 53 4.41 -3.35 -41.46
C ASP A 53 3.41 -3.97 -42.44
N SER A 54 2.79 -3.12 -43.26
CA SER A 54 1.74 -3.54 -44.20
C SER A 54 2.27 -4.35 -45.38
N LEU A 55 3.58 -4.33 -45.65
CA LEU A 55 4.18 -5.11 -46.72
C LEU A 55 4.43 -6.55 -46.29
N THR A 56 5.00 -6.74 -45.11
CA THR A 56 5.32 -8.07 -44.57
C THR A 56 4.14 -8.70 -43.86
N GLY A 57 3.27 -7.90 -43.24
CA GLY A 57 2.21 -8.41 -42.37
C GLY A 57 2.66 -8.70 -40.94
N PHE A 58 3.88 -8.30 -40.56
CA PHE A 58 4.29 -8.30 -39.15
C PHE A 58 3.45 -7.31 -38.35
N TRP A 59 3.00 -7.72 -37.17
CA TRP A 59 2.25 -6.88 -36.24
C TRP A 59 2.66 -7.18 -34.80
N ILE A 60 2.83 -6.12 -34.01
CA ILE A 60 3.08 -6.20 -32.56
C ILE A 60 2.26 -5.15 -31.82
N LYS A 61 1.80 -5.50 -30.62
CA LYS A 61 1.09 -4.60 -29.70
C LYS A 61 1.60 -4.78 -28.30
N LYS A 62 1.87 -3.68 -27.60
CA LYS A 62 2.29 -3.67 -26.21
C LYS A 62 1.24 -3.00 -25.34
N VAL A 63 0.94 -3.62 -24.22
CA VAL A 63 0.00 -3.14 -23.20
C VAL A 63 0.70 -3.15 -21.86
N VAL A 64 0.57 -2.08 -21.07
CA VAL A 64 0.98 -2.07 -19.67
C VAL A 64 -0.23 -2.22 -18.76
N SER A 65 -0.11 -3.04 -17.71
CA SER A 65 -1.22 -3.31 -16.80
C SER A 65 -1.64 -2.10 -15.97
N ASN A 66 -0.71 -1.19 -15.67
CA ASN A 66 -0.93 -0.03 -14.81
C ASN A 66 -0.10 1.17 -15.29
N THR A 67 -0.69 2.36 -15.25
CA THR A 67 0.00 3.63 -15.53
C THR A 67 0.59 4.27 -14.28
N GLN A 68 0.17 3.82 -13.10
CA GLN A 68 0.69 4.25 -11.81
C GLN A 68 0.71 3.07 -10.85
N ILE A 69 1.80 2.90 -10.10
CA ILE A 69 1.94 1.78 -9.17
C ILE A 69 2.93 2.06 -8.02
N PRO A 70 2.66 1.61 -6.78
CA PRO A 70 3.62 1.73 -5.69
C PRO A 70 4.92 0.94 -5.95
N SER A 71 6.07 1.48 -5.55
CA SER A 71 7.33 0.74 -5.63
C SER A 71 7.28 -0.55 -4.80
N GLY A 72 7.89 -1.63 -5.28
CA GLY A 72 7.79 -2.96 -4.67
C GLY A 72 6.60 -3.80 -5.14
N VAL A 73 5.58 -3.19 -5.76
CA VAL A 73 4.45 -3.92 -6.36
C VAL A 73 4.79 -4.28 -7.81
N THR A 74 4.46 -5.51 -8.21
CA THR A 74 4.67 -5.98 -9.58
C THR A 74 3.59 -5.46 -10.53
N PHE A 75 3.97 -5.22 -11.78
CA PHE A 75 3.07 -4.94 -12.90
C PHE A 75 3.58 -5.65 -14.15
N SER A 76 2.81 -5.65 -15.23
CA SER A 76 3.18 -6.39 -16.43
C SER A 76 3.18 -5.53 -17.69
N TYR A 77 4.06 -5.92 -18.62
CA TYR A 77 3.93 -5.61 -20.03
C TYR A 77 3.47 -6.86 -20.77
N THR A 78 2.31 -6.78 -21.42
CA THR A 78 1.84 -7.84 -22.31
C THR A 78 2.07 -7.42 -23.76
N ILE A 79 2.80 -8.24 -24.49
CA ILE A 79 3.12 -8.04 -25.90
C ILE A 79 2.36 -9.08 -26.70
N TYR A 80 1.49 -8.66 -27.61
CA TYR A 80 0.84 -9.50 -28.60
C TYR A 80 1.59 -9.37 -29.91
N PHE A 81 1.66 -10.45 -30.68
CA PHE A 81 2.33 -10.45 -31.97
C PHE A 81 1.64 -11.38 -32.97
N SER A 82 1.81 -11.04 -34.25
CA SER A 82 1.42 -11.86 -35.38
C SER A 82 2.50 -11.78 -36.46
N PHE A 83 2.87 -12.96 -36.97
CA PHE A 83 3.85 -13.15 -38.01
C PHE A 83 3.17 -13.76 -39.24
N PRO A 84 3.48 -13.27 -40.45
CA PRO A 84 2.97 -13.81 -41.70
C PRO A 84 3.53 -15.21 -41.98
N ALA A 85 2.82 -15.96 -42.82
CA ALA A 85 3.36 -17.18 -43.42
C ALA A 85 4.61 -16.85 -44.27
N GLY A 86 5.58 -17.76 -44.29
CA GLY A 86 6.84 -17.55 -45.01
C GLY A 86 7.88 -16.73 -44.24
N THR A 87 7.64 -16.41 -42.96
CA THR A 87 8.67 -15.82 -42.07
C THR A 87 9.89 -16.74 -42.03
N GLN A 88 11.09 -16.20 -42.22
CA GLN A 88 12.35 -16.96 -42.22
C GLN A 88 13.05 -16.89 -40.86
N ASN A 89 13.02 -15.72 -40.25
CA ASN A 89 13.45 -15.47 -38.88
C ASN A 89 12.72 -14.23 -38.36
N VAL A 90 12.45 -14.20 -37.06
CA VAL A 90 11.93 -13.00 -36.41
C VAL A 90 12.34 -12.99 -34.95
N THR A 91 12.76 -11.83 -34.46
CA THR A 91 13.13 -11.59 -33.07
C THR A 91 12.30 -10.43 -32.55
N ILE A 92 11.67 -10.62 -31.40
CA ILE A 92 11.06 -9.54 -30.64
C ILE A 92 11.99 -9.20 -29.49
N THR A 93 12.28 -7.92 -29.32
CA THR A 93 13.19 -7.40 -28.29
C THR A 93 12.52 -6.29 -27.50
N ASP A 94 12.67 -6.36 -26.18
CA ASP A 94 12.15 -5.39 -25.24
C ASP A 94 13.23 -5.01 -24.21
N VAL A 95 13.72 -3.78 -24.31
CA VAL A 95 14.74 -3.24 -23.38
C VAL A 95 14.02 -2.61 -22.19
N LEU A 96 14.23 -3.16 -21.00
CA LEU A 96 13.54 -2.69 -19.80
C LEU A 96 14.05 -1.31 -19.37
N PRO A 97 13.16 -0.36 -19.02
CA PRO A 97 13.55 0.96 -18.52
C PRO A 97 14.40 0.84 -17.25
N PRO A 98 15.45 1.67 -17.05
CA PRO A 98 16.34 1.56 -15.89
C PRO A 98 15.66 1.65 -14.52
N ALA A 99 14.47 2.27 -14.46
CA ALA A 99 13.70 2.42 -13.23
C ALA A 99 13.03 1.12 -12.74
N VAL A 100 12.93 0.09 -13.60
CA VAL A 100 12.27 -1.18 -13.26
C VAL A 100 13.25 -2.33 -13.27
N VAL A 101 12.90 -3.38 -12.54
CA VAL A 101 13.60 -4.67 -12.56
C VAL A 101 12.68 -5.76 -13.07
N PHE A 102 13.27 -6.71 -13.80
CA PHE A 102 12.61 -7.91 -14.30
C PHE A 102 12.23 -8.85 -13.15
N GLN A 103 11.11 -9.55 -13.29
CA GLN A 103 10.66 -10.57 -12.35
C GLN A 103 10.44 -11.91 -13.03
N SER A 104 9.72 -11.93 -14.15
CA SER A 104 9.47 -13.16 -14.91
C SER A 104 9.06 -12.88 -16.35
N LEU A 105 9.21 -13.90 -17.19
CA LEU A 105 8.75 -13.93 -18.58
C LEU A 105 7.85 -15.16 -18.76
N SER A 106 6.75 -14.99 -19.49
CA SER A 106 5.94 -16.09 -19.99
C SER A 106 5.62 -15.86 -21.45
N VAL A 107 5.76 -16.88 -22.29
CA VAL A 107 5.50 -16.81 -23.74
C VAL A 107 4.54 -17.92 -24.10
N THR A 108 3.43 -17.58 -24.77
CA THR A 108 2.58 -18.55 -25.45
C THR A 108 2.40 -18.12 -26.89
N SER A 109 2.69 -19.03 -27.80
CA SER A 109 2.51 -18.81 -29.23
C SER A 109 2.10 -20.09 -29.91
N ALA A 110 1.36 -19.95 -31.00
CA ALA A 110 1.01 -21.06 -31.87
C ALA A 110 2.22 -21.78 -32.48
N CYS A 111 3.34 -21.06 -32.62
CA CYS A 111 4.63 -21.59 -33.04
C CYS A 111 5.62 -21.52 -31.88
N PRO A 112 6.31 -22.62 -31.53
CA PRO A 112 7.30 -22.59 -30.45
C PRO A 112 8.46 -21.63 -30.77
N PRO A 113 8.91 -20.80 -29.81
CA PRO A 113 10.10 -19.99 -29.99
C PRO A 113 11.35 -20.89 -30.08
N THR A 114 12.31 -20.46 -30.89
CA THR A 114 13.64 -21.10 -31.02
C THR A 114 14.59 -20.71 -29.90
N SER A 115 14.42 -19.51 -29.33
CA SER A 115 15.18 -19.07 -28.16
C SER A 115 14.42 -18.01 -27.37
N THR A 116 14.67 -17.98 -26.06
CA THR A 116 14.19 -16.97 -25.11
C THR A 116 15.36 -16.54 -24.24
N ASN A 117 15.63 -15.24 -24.18
CA ASN A 117 16.66 -14.66 -23.32
C ASN A 117 16.01 -13.57 -22.46
N ALA A 118 16.24 -13.61 -21.15
CA ALA A 118 15.75 -12.63 -20.20
C ALA A 118 16.77 -12.43 -19.08
N PRO A 119 16.84 -11.23 -18.49
CA PRO A 119 17.70 -10.97 -17.34
C PRO A 119 17.25 -11.78 -16.11
N PRO A 120 18.12 -12.04 -15.12
CA PRO A 120 17.71 -12.66 -13.85
C PRO A 120 16.65 -11.83 -13.10
N PRO A 121 15.73 -12.47 -12.34
CA PRO A 121 14.79 -11.74 -11.47
C PRO A 121 15.50 -10.78 -10.52
N GLY A 122 14.95 -9.58 -10.35
CA GLY A 122 15.52 -8.49 -9.56
C GLY A 122 16.58 -7.64 -10.28
N SER A 123 16.92 -7.95 -11.54
CA SER A 123 17.87 -7.18 -12.35
C SER A 123 17.20 -6.45 -13.53
N ASN A 124 17.90 -5.49 -14.13
CA ASN A 124 17.48 -4.84 -15.37
C ASN A 124 18.17 -5.49 -16.58
N GLY A 125 17.61 -5.32 -17.78
CA GLY A 125 18.24 -5.83 -19.00
C GLY A 125 17.28 -5.85 -20.17
N THR A 126 17.60 -6.71 -21.14
CA THR A 126 16.81 -6.87 -22.36
C THR A 126 16.15 -8.25 -22.39
N VAL A 127 14.86 -8.27 -22.66
CA VAL A 127 14.10 -9.48 -22.98
C VAL A 127 14.12 -9.68 -24.49
N SER A 128 14.44 -10.88 -24.96
CA SER A 128 14.45 -11.22 -26.39
C SER A 128 13.86 -12.61 -26.62
N VAL A 129 12.99 -12.73 -27.62
CA VAL A 129 12.38 -14.00 -28.04
C VAL A 129 12.49 -14.12 -29.55
N SER A 130 13.02 -15.25 -30.02
CA SER A 130 13.31 -15.47 -31.45
C SER A 130 12.59 -16.70 -32.00
N TRP A 131 12.18 -16.62 -33.26
CA TRP A 131 11.61 -17.71 -34.04
C TRP A 131 12.41 -17.90 -35.33
N GLY A 132 12.53 -19.17 -35.76
CA GLY A 132 13.13 -19.55 -37.03
C GLY A 132 12.13 -19.48 -38.18
N ALA A 133 12.29 -20.37 -39.16
CA ALA A 133 11.41 -20.41 -40.33
C ALA A 133 10.00 -20.89 -39.95
N LEU A 134 8.98 -20.14 -40.39
CA LEU A 134 7.56 -20.39 -40.15
C LEU A 134 6.84 -20.53 -41.50
N PRO A 135 6.56 -21.77 -41.95
CA PRO A 135 5.82 -22.01 -43.20
C PRO A 135 4.40 -21.45 -43.18
N ASN A 136 3.78 -21.42 -42.00
CA ASN A 136 2.43 -20.89 -41.76
C ASN A 136 2.51 -19.62 -40.90
N GLY A 137 1.44 -18.81 -40.93
CA GLY A 137 1.32 -17.66 -40.04
C GLY A 137 1.30 -18.10 -38.57
N CYS A 138 1.88 -17.27 -37.69
CA CYS A 138 1.97 -17.55 -36.27
C CYS A 138 1.55 -16.33 -35.46
N SER A 139 0.69 -16.53 -34.46
CA SER A 139 0.38 -15.47 -33.50
C SER A 139 0.56 -15.97 -32.08
N GLY A 140 0.83 -15.02 -31.19
CA GLY A 140 1.18 -15.29 -29.82
C GLY A 140 1.16 -14.04 -28.96
N SER A 141 1.49 -14.24 -27.70
CA SER A 141 1.79 -13.17 -26.79
C SER A 141 2.79 -13.61 -25.74
N MET A 142 3.42 -12.62 -25.14
CA MET A 142 4.28 -12.80 -23.99
C MET A 142 3.96 -11.76 -22.94
N THR A 143 4.15 -12.14 -21.69
CA THR A 143 4.00 -11.25 -20.54
C THR A 143 5.33 -11.15 -19.82
N ILE A 144 5.80 -9.92 -19.67
CA ILE A 144 7.00 -9.56 -18.89
C ILE A 144 6.50 -8.95 -17.59
N VAL A 145 6.79 -9.59 -16.46
CA VAL A 145 6.48 -9.04 -15.13
C VAL A 145 7.68 -8.23 -14.65
N VAL A 146 7.42 -7.02 -14.18
CA VAL A 146 8.43 -6.07 -13.70
C VAL A 146 7.96 -5.41 -12.41
N SER A 147 8.87 -4.75 -11.69
CA SER A 147 8.51 -3.86 -10.59
C SER A 147 9.49 -2.69 -10.48
N PHE A 148 9.05 -1.59 -9.89
CA PHE A 148 9.97 -0.58 -9.38
C PHE A 148 10.62 -1.07 -8.08
N LEU A 149 11.92 -0.82 -7.89
CA LEU A 149 12.60 -1.21 -6.65
C LEU A 149 12.06 -0.43 -5.45
N ASN A 150 11.59 -1.16 -4.44
CA ASN A 150 11.14 -0.56 -3.19
C ASN A 150 12.31 0.07 -2.42
N GLY A 151 12.04 1.10 -1.62
CA GLY A 151 13.07 1.82 -0.85
C GLY A 151 13.85 2.86 -1.66
N THR A 152 14.02 2.68 -2.98
CA THR A 152 14.95 3.49 -3.78
C THR A 152 14.30 4.23 -4.94
N THR A 153 13.18 3.74 -5.48
CA THR A 153 12.50 4.41 -6.60
C THR A 153 11.69 5.61 -6.11
N CYS A 154 12.00 6.80 -6.63
CA CYS A 154 11.32 8.03 -6.24
C CYS A 154 9.86 8.11 -6.72
N ASN A 155 9.06 8.86 -5.98
CA ASN A 155 7.70 9.19 -6.39
C ASN A 155 7.69 9.91 -7.74
N GLY A 156 6.83 9.48 -8.66
CA GLY A 156 6.75 10.04 -10.01
C GLY A 156 7.84 9.55 -10.98
N ALA A 157 8.77 8.69 -10.56
CA ALA A 157 9.75 8.10 -11.47
C ALA A 157 9.04 7.37 -12.62
N SER A 158 9.44 7.68 -13.86
CA SER A 158 8.79 7.15 -15.06
C SER A 158 9.55 5.97 -15.64
N ALA A 159 8.82 4.89 -15.94
CA ALA A 159 9.28 3.79 -16.78
C ALA A 159 8.60 3.90 -18.14
N ARG A 160 9.34 4.35 -19.16
CA ARG A 160 8.88 4.43 -20.55
C ARG A 160 9.38 3.22 -21.34
N ASN A 161 8.48 2.36 -21.77
CA ASN A 161 8.84 1.10 -22.42
C ASN A 161 8.22 1.00 -23.82
N ARG A 162 8.98 0.47 -24.78
CA ARG A 162 8.47 0.05 -26.10
C ARG A 162 9.00 -1.34 -26.44
N VAL A 163 8.37 -2.01 -27.40
CA VAL A 163 8.84 -3.29 -27.93
C VAL A 163 9.23 -3.10 -29.40
N CYS A 164 10.27 -3.80 -29.84
CA CYS A 164 10.77 -3.80 -31.20
C CYS A 164 10.70 -5.22 -31.80
N LEU A 165 10.50 -5.29 -33.12
CA LEU A 165 10.54 -6.52 -33.90
C LEU A 165 11.54 -6.33 -35.03
N ALA A 166 12.40 -7.32 -35.24
CA ALA A 166 13.28 -7.43 -36.39
C ALA A 166 13.13 -8.82 -37.02
N GLY A 167 12.83 -8.90 -38.31
CA GLY A 167 12.59 -10.19 -38.95
C GLY A 167 12.56 -10.11 -40.47
N SER A 168 12.61 -11.28 -41.08
CA SER A 168 12.55 -11.45 -42.53
C SER A 168 11.43 -12.39 -42.95
N VAL A 169 10.78 -12.08 -44.07
CA VAL A 169 9.70 -12.88 -44.66
C VAL A 169 9.98 -13.12 -46.14
N LEU A 170 9.61 -14.29 -46.63
CA LEU A 170 9.70 -14.65 -48.04
C LEU A 170 8.44 -14.18 -48.77
N ILE A 171 8.56 -13.19 -49.65
CA ILE A 171 7.46 -12.64 -50.47
C ILE A 171 7.83 -12.87 -51.93
N ASN A 172 7.03 -13.65 -52.67
CA ASN A 172 7.28 -13.98 -54.08
C ASN A 172 8.70 -14.48 -54.37
N GLY A 173 9.24 -15.32 -53.48
CA GLY A 173 10.59 -15.88 -53.60
C GLY A 173 11.72 -14.93 -53.17
N GLN A 174 11.43 -13.69 -52.77
CA GLN A 174 12.43 -12.74 -52.26
C GLN A 174 12.35 -12.59 -50.75
N VAL A 175 13.52 -12.49 -50.10
CA VAL A 175 13.62 -12.24 -48.66
C VAL A 175 13.52 -10.74 -48.39
N VAL A 176 12.50 -10.33 -47.63
CA VAL A 176 12.28 -8.94 -47.24
C VAL A 176 12.52 -8.81 -45.74
N PHE A 177 13.50 -7.99 -45.35
CA PHE A 177 13.79 -7.68 -43.95
C PHE A 177 13.04 -6.41 -43.49
N ARG A 178 12.56 -6.42 -42.25
CA ARG A 178 11.95 -5.27 -41.58
C ARG A 178 12.37 -5.22 -40.13
N GLU A 179 12.54 -3.99 -39.65
CA GLU A 179 12.70 -3.67 -38.24
C GLU A 179 11.83 -2.45 -37.90
N PHE A 180 11.03 -2.56 -36.84
CA PHE A 180 10.22 -1.47 -36.34
C PHE A 180 9.90 -1.65 -34.86
N CYS A 181 9.47 -0.57 -34.20
CA CYS A 181 9.07 -0.58 -32.79
C CYS A 181 7.71 0.06 -32.60
N THR A 182 7.03 -0.30 -31.52
CA THR A 182 5.87 0.45 -31.04
C THR A 182 6.26 1.84 -30.55
N GLN A 183 5.27 2.71 -30.36
CA GLN A 183 5.41 3.86 -29.47
C GLN A 183 5.68 3.41 -28.01
N PHE A 184 5.93 4.37 -27.12
CA PHE A 184 6.19 4.09 -25.71
C PHE A 184 4.89 4.01 -24.91
N VAL A 185 4.75 2.97 -24.10
CA VAL A 185 3.87 3.00 -22.91
C VAL A 185 4.60 3.62 -21.74
N SER A 186 3.87 4.18 -20.78
CA SER A 186 4.47 4.79 -19.59
C SER A 186 3.77 4.37 -18.30
N THR A 187 4.58 4.07 -17.29
CA THR A 187 4.13 3.85 -15.90
C THR A 187 4.91 4.75 -14.96
N THR A 188 4.26 5.25 -13.91
CA THR A 188 4.87 6.08 -12.88
C THR A 188 4.87 5.38 -11.52
N ALA A 189 5.97 5.50 -10.79
CA ALA A 189 6.10 4.96 -9.44
C ALA A 189 5.36 5.84 -8.42
N GLN A 190 4.78 5.23 -7.39
CA GLN A 190 4.32 5.91 -6.18
C GLN A 190 5.19 5.55 -4.99
N ALA A 191 5.68 6.57 -4.28
CA ALA A 191 6.50 6.36 -3.08
C ALA A 191 6.37 7.53 -2.10
N ALA A 192 6.62 7.27 -0.82
CA ALA A 192 6.65 8.27 0.24
C ALA A 192 7.65 7.88 1.33
N SER A 193 8.24 8.88 1.98
CA SER A 193 9.02 8.68 3.21
C SER A 193 8.08 8.60 4.42
N THR A 194 8.30 7.62 5.28
CA THR A 194 7.51 7.38 6.51
C THR A 194 8.35 7.42 7.78
N TRP A 195 9.56 7.97 7.69
CA TRP A 195 10.48 8.11 8.82
C TRP A 195 9.99 9.16 9.82
N SER A 196 10.09 8.83 11.10
CA SER A 196 9.67 9.69 12.21
C SER A 196 10.71 9.67 13.32
N ILE A 197 10.68 10.69 14.19
CA ILE A 197 11.55 10.81 15.37
C ILE A 197 10.72 11.06 16.62
N GLN A 198 11.10 10.42 17.73
CA GLN A 198 10.48 10.57 19.05
C GLN A 198 11.54 10.85 20.12
N LYS A 199 11.16 11.62 21.15
CA LYS A 199 12.01 11.99 22.27
C LYS A 199 11.26 11.87 23.59
N HIS A 200 11.88 11.25 24.58
CA HIS A 200 11.30 11.01 25.91
C HIS A 200 12.29 11.36 27.02
N LEU A 201 11.80 11.92 28.12
CA LEU A 201 12.56 12.10 29.37
C LEU A 201 12.37 10.88 30.26
N LEU A 202 13.47 10.26 30.69
CA LEU A 202 13.46 9.09 31.56
C LEU A 202 13.49 9.52 33.04
N GLY A 203 12.79 8.78 33.91
CA GLY A 203 12.79 9.02 35.36
C GLY A 203 11.99 10.24 35.83
N SER A 204 11.16 10.84 34.97
CA SER A 204 10.28 11.97 35.31
C SER A 204 8.91 11.54 35.81
N THR A 205 8.25 12.35 36.63
CA THR A 205 6.84 12.22 37.03
C THR A 205 5.93 13.13 36.22
N TYR A 206 4.68 12.73 35.93
CA TYR A 206 3.70 13.62 35.29
C TYR A 206 3.10 14.57 36.33
N VAL A 207 3.05 15.86 36.03
CA VAL A 207 2.55 16.92 36.93
C VAL A 207 1.47 17.82 36.31
N GLY A 208 1.10 17.60 35.04
CA GLY A 208 0.10 18.41 34.33
C GLY A 208 0.61 19.80 33.89
N GLY A 209 -0.25 20.58 33.22
CA GLY A 209 0.09 21.92 32.70
C GLY A 209 0.92 21.91 31.40
N ASN A 210 1.44 23.08 31.02
CA ASN A 210 2.17 23.29 29.75
C ASN A 210 3.48 22.48 29.63
N CYS A 211 4.13 22.18 30.76
CA CYS A 211 5.31 21.32 30.85
C CYS A 211 4.98 20.14 31.74
N PRO A 212 4.35 19.09 31.19
CA PRO A 212 3.57 18.13 31.96
C PRO A 212 4.42 17.13 32.77
N ARG A 213 5.74 17.28 32.82
CA ARG A 213 6.67 16.36 33.49
C ARG A 213 7.55 17.11 34.48
N ALA A 214 7.86 16.53 35.63
CA ALA A 214 8.84 17.06 36.59
C ALA A 214 9.96 16.05 36.86
N PHE A 215 11.16 16.56 37.13
CA PHE A 215 12.34 15.76 37.48
C PHE A 215 13.08 16.41 38.64
N ALA A 216 13.30 15.64 39.71
CA ALA A 216 14.09 16.06 40.86
C ALA A 216 15.55 15.66 40.62
N GLY A 217 16.42 16.65 40.47
CA GLY A 217 17.83 16.44 40.21
C GLY A 217 18.36 17.35 39.11
N ASP A 218 19.69 17.41 39.02
CA ASP A 218 20.38 18.30 38.10
C ASP A 218 20.76 17.61 36.78
N THR A 219 20.74 16.27 36.70
CA THR A 219 21.13 15.52 35.48
C THR A 219 19.96 14.74 34.90
N ALA A 220 19.44 15.17 33.76
CA ALA A 220 18.34 14.53 33.04
C ALA A 220 18.86 13.51 32.01
N THR A 221 18.09 12.44 31.76
CA THR A 221 18.38 11.47 30.69
C THR A 221 17.27 11.44 29.66
N TYR A 222 17.60 11.68 28.40
CA TYR A 222 16.69 11.59 27.25
C TYR A 222 16.89 10.29 26.49
N LEU A 223 15.80 9.73 25.95
CA LEU A 223 15.80 8.69 24.92
C LEU A 223 15.26 9.28 23.63
N ILE A 224 16.01 9.15 22.54
CA ILE A 224 15.64 9.61 21.19
C ILE A 224 15.63 8.41 20.27
N CYS A 225 14.55 8.20 19.52
CA CYS A 225 14.42 7.07 18.59
C CYS A 225 13.92 7.54 17.22
N LEU A 226 14.49 6.97 16.16
CA LEU A 226 14.00 7.08 14.79
C LEU A 226 13.33 5.77 14.41
N THR A 227 12.20 5.85 13.70
CA THR A 227 11.45 4.66 13.27
C THR A 227 10.82 4.89 11.90
N ASN A 228 10.86 3.89 11.01
CA ASN A 228 10.00 3.84 9.84
C ASN A 228 8.66 3.18 10.17
N ASN A 229 7.57 3.74 9.65
CA ASN A 229 6.23 3.20 9.83
C ASN A 229 5.66 2.74 8.47
N PRO A 230 4.70 1.81 8.43
CA PRO A 230 4.00 1.45 7.21
C PRO A 230 3.29 2.69 6.63
N GLY A 231 3.38 2.85 5.32
CA GLY A 231 2.67 3.90 4.61
C GLY A 231 1.27 3.45 4.17
N GLN A 232 0.63 4.25 3.32
CA GLN A 232 -0.68 3.95 2.74
C GLN A 232 -0.72 2.61 1.99
N TRP A 233 0.40 2.19 1.38
CA TRP A 233 0.54 0.93 0.65
C TRP A 233 1.22 -0.17 1.48
N GLY A 234 1.14 -0.07 2.81
CA GLY A 234 1.83 -0.96 3.74
C GLY A 234 3.35 -0.78 3.66
N TRP A 235 4.07 -1.86 3.35
CA TRP A 235 5.53 -1.86 3.17
C TRP A 235 5.98 -1.54 1.74
N ASN A 236 5.04 -1.43 0.79
CA ASN A 236 5.32 -0.96 -0.56
C ASN A 236 5.30 0.57 -0.62
N GLY A 237 5.93 1.14 -1.64
CA GLY A 237 6.00 2.58 -1.84
C GLY A 237 6.81 3.30 -0.76
N GLN A 238 7.74 2.62 -0.07
CA GLN A 238 8.54 3.25 0.97
C GLN A 238 9.87 3.76 0.43
N LEU A 239 10.44 4.79 1.08
CA LEU A 239 11.74 5.36 0.75
C LEU A 239 12.73 5.20 1.91
N ASN A 240 13.94 4.74 1.61
CA ASN A 240 15.03 4.60 2.58
C ASN A 240 15.44 5.98 3.12
N LEU A 241 15.95 6.00 4.35
CA LEU A 241 16.64 7.17 4.90
C LEU A 241 18.10 7.12 4.46
N VAL A 242 18.58 8.21 3.90
CA VAL A 242 19.95 8.36 3.40
C VAL A 242 20.61 9.51 4.13
N ASN A 243 21.84 9.29 4.61
CA ASN A 243 22.64 10.27 5.35
C ASN A 243 21.87 10.91 6.52
N GLY A 244 21.11 10.08 7.25
CA GLY A 244 20.32 10.53 8.38
C GLY A 244 21.20 11.10 9.49
N THR A 245 20.91 12.32 9.93
CA THR A 245 21.59 12.99 11.04
C THR A 245 20.54 13.53 12.00
N VAL A 246 20.64 13.17 13.28
CA VAL A 246 19.83 13.76 14.34
C VAL A 246 20.64 14.86 15.01
N THR A 247 20.02 16.03 15.18
CA THR A 247 20.57 17.17 15.91
C THR A 247 19.70 17.47 17.13
N ASP A 248 20.34 17.71 18.26
CA ASP A 248 19.71 18.05 19.53
C ASP A 248 20.40 19.31 20.07
N VAL A 249 19.66 20.41 20.15
CA VAL A 249 20.20 21.71 20.58
C VAL A 249 19.81 21.93 22.03
N LEU A 250 20.79 21.85 22.92
CA LEU A 250 20.60 22.05 24.34
C LEU A 250 20.26 23.52 24.67
N PRO A 251 19.39 23.78 25.67
CA PRO A 251 19.16 25.13 26.18
C PRO A 251 20.46 25.79 26.66
N SER A 252 20.55 27.12 26.56
CA SER A 252 21.74 27.86 27.00
C SER A 252 22.09 27.55 28.46
N GLY A 253 23.35 27.20 28.74
CA GLY A 253 23.88 26.87 30.06
C GLY A 253 23.68 25.41 30.49
N ALA A 254 22.94 24.60 29.74
CA ALA A 254 22.91 23.15 29.95
C ALA A 254 24.20 22.51 29.43
N GLN A 255 24.63 21.40 30.02
CA GLN A 255 25.92 20.75 29.72
C GLN A 255 25.71 19.29 29.31
N PHE A 256 26.27 18.90 28.17
CA PHE A 256 26.29 17.50 27.75
C PHE A 256 27.16 16.67 28.71
N VAL A 257 26.67 15.49 29.10
CA VAL A 257 27.39 14.57 30.00
C VAL A 257 27.85 13.32 29.24
N SER A 258 26.94 12.60 28.60
CA SER A 258 27.26 11.35 27.91
C SER A 258 26.17 10.94 26.94
N ALA A 259 26.50 10.10 25.95
CA ALA A 259 25.54 9.47 25.05
C ALA A 259 25.79 7.96 24.94
N SER A 260 24.75 7.18 24.61
CA SER A 260 24.91 5.75 24.27
C SER A 260 25.26 5.49 22.80
N CYS A 261 25.23 6.52 21.96
CA CYS A 261 25.56 6.45 20.54
C CYS A 261 26.77 7.34 20.22
N PRO A 262 27.47 7.13 19.08
CA PRO A 262 28.58 7.99 18.67
C PRO A 262 28.05 9.37 18.26
N VAL A 263 28.22 10.36 19.15
CA VAL A 263 27.80 11.74 18.93
C VAL A 263 29.00 12.67 18.78
N ASN A 264 28.82 13.72 18.00
CA ASN A 264 29.71 14.88 17.95
C ASN A 264 29.04 16.04 18.68
N VAL A 265 29.78 16.75 19.53
CA VAL A 265 29.27 17.89 20.31
C VAL A 265 30.01 19.15 19.87
N SER A 266 29.26 20.16 19.43
CA SER A 266 29.80 21.46 19.04
C SER A 266 28.97 22.56 19.69
N GLY A 267 29.53 23.21 20.72
CA GLY A 267 28.78 24.11 21.58
C GLY A 267 27.60 23.40 22.26
N GLN A 268 26.41 23.97 22.15
CA GLN A 268 25.17 23.35 22.68
C GLN A 268 24.53 22.33 21.73
N THR A 269 25.09 22.10 20.54
CA THR A 269 24.50 21.19 19.56
C THR A 269 25.16 19.82 19.63
N ILE A 270 24.35 18.80 19.90
CA ILE A 270 24.74 17.40 19.84
C ILE A 270 24.26 16.85 18.49
N SER A 271 25.15 16.23 17.74
CA SER A 271 24.86 15.63 16.43
C SER A 271 25.16 14.15 16.42
N TRP A 272 24.18 13.34 16.04
CA TRP A 272 24.28 11.90 15.86
C TRP A 272 24.11 11.55 14.39
N ASN A 273 25.16 10.99 13.77
CA ASN A 273 25.07 10.46 12.41
C ASN A 273 24.52 9.02 12.47
N VAL A 274 23.27 8.87 12.01
CA VAL A 274 22.56 7.58 11.95
C VAL A 274 22.93 6.83 10.67
N GLY A 275 23.34 7.54 9.62
CA GLY A 275 23.71 6.97 8.34
C GLY A 275 22.51 6.56 7.49
N ASN A 276 22.68 5.49 6.71
CA ASN A 276 21.66 4.98 5.81
C ASN A 276 20.83 3.88 6.48
N LEU A 277 19.52 4.00 6.45
CA LEU A 277 18.60 2.99 6.96
C LEU A 277 17.62 2.55 5.88
N SER A 278 17.51 1.23 5.68
CA SER A 278 16.54 0.67 4.75
C SER A 278 15.13 0.80 5.29
N ALA A 279 14.22 1.33 4.47
CA ALA A 279 12.79 1.33 4.74
C ALA A 279 12.10 0.02 4.31
N THR A 280 12.76 -0.81 3.48
CA THR A 280 12.18 -2.11 3.09
C THR A 280 12.16 -3.11 4.26
N GLN A 281 12.92 -2.82 5.33
CA GLN A 281 12.87 -3.55 6.58
C GLN A 281 11.79 -2.94 7.48
N PRO A 282 10.79 -3.74 7.88
CA PRO A 282 9.72 -3.29 8.75
C PRO A 282 10.21 -2.80 10.12
N TYR A 283 9.75 -1.61 10.55
CA TYR A 283 10.09 -0.95 11.84
C TYR A 283 11.59 -0.85 12.14
N ASN A 284 12.43 -0.72 11.11
CA ASN A 284 13.82 -0.36 11.26
C ASN A 284 13.93 0.88 12.18
N THR A 285 14.49 0.65 13.37
CA THR A 285 14.50 1.61 14.46
C THR A 285 15.93 1.79 14.95
N GLN A 286 16.32 3.03 15.22
CA GLN A 286 17.59 3.36 15.83
C GLN A 286 17.35 4.30 17.00
N CYS A 287 17.94 4.00 18.16
CA CYS A 287 17.76 4.79 19.37
C CYS A 287 19.09 5.24 19.99
N CYS A 288 19.08 6.41 20.63
CA CYS A 288 20.20 6.96 21.38
C CYS A 288 19.71 7.57 22.70
N THR A 289 20.47 7.38 23.78
CA THR A 289 20.24 8.06 25.04
C THR A 289 21.24 9.20 25.23
N LEU A 290 20.78 10.34 25.75
CA LEU A 290 21.61 11.52 26.04
C LEU A 290 21.44 11.92 27.51
N LYS A 291 22.54 12.04 28.26
CA LYS A 291 22.55 12.60 29.60
C LYS A 291 22.99 14.07 29.54
N VAL A 292 22.22 14.94 30.19
CA VAL A 292 22.43 16.39 30.18
C VAL A 292 22.33 16.92 31.61
N TYR A 293 23.34 17.67 32.04
CA TYR A 293 23.39 18.36 33.32
C TYR A 293 22.85 19.79 33.19
N TYR A 294 22.03 20.20 34.14
CA TYR A 294 21.36 21.49 34.23
C TYR A 294 21.78 22.17 35.54
N PRO A 295 22.82 23.02 35.51
CA PRO A 295 23.36 23.66 36.71
C PRO A 295 22.29 24.45 37.50
N PRO A 296 22.18 24.29 38.83
CA PRO A 296 21.20 25.03 39.65
C PRO A 296 21.28 26.56 39.54
N THR A 297 22.46 27.10 39.23
CA THR A 297 22.70 28.54 39.09
C THR A 297 22.04 29.13 37.84
N VAL A 298 21.92 28.34 36.77
CA VAL A 298 21.28 28.75 35.50
C VAL A 298 19.85 28.23 35.43
N PHE A 299 19.61 27.03 35.96
CA PHE A 299 18.31 26.37 36.04
C PHE A 299 17.95 26.15 37.51
N PRO A 300 17.43 27.18 38.20
CA PRO A 300 16.92 27.03 39.55
C PRO A 300 15.73 26.07 39.59
N ALA A 301 15.34 25.64 40.78
CA ALA A 301 14.12 24.88 40.92
C ALA A 301 12.91 25.63 40.36
N ASN A 302 11.96 24.86 39.84
CA ASN A 302 10.79 25.25 39.07
C ASN A 302 11.08 25.81 37.67
N SER A 303 12.33 25.79 37.19
CA SER A 303 12.63 26.08 35.79
C SER A 303 11.90 25.12 34.86
N GLN A 304 11.26 25.67 33.82
CA GLN A 304 10.70 24.90 32.70
C GLN A 304 11.77 24.75 31.63
N ILE A 305 12.01 23.51 31.20
CA ILE A 305 13.08 23.14 30.28
C ILE A 305 12.44 22.48 29.07
N THR A 306 12.59 23.12 27.91
CA THR A 306 12.23 22.57 26.61
C THR A 306 13.45 22.00 25.93
N ASN A 307 13.32 20.84 25.28
CA ASN A 307 14.40 20.27 24.50
C ASN A 307 13.86 19.64 23.19
N THR A 308 14.49 19.96 22.06
CA THR A 308 14.06 19.57 20.71
C THR A 308 15.11 18.70 20.04
N ALA A 309 14.69 17.60 19.43
CA ALA A 309 15.53 16.80 18.54
C ALA A 309 14.98 16.87 17.11
N THR A 310 15.86 17.04 16.13
CA THR A 310 15.52 17.17 14.70
C THR A 310 16.31 16.16 13.88
N LEU A 311 15.60 15.31 13.15
CA LEU A 311 16.12 14.45 12.09
C LEU A 311 16.21 15.23 10.78
N ASN A 312 17.38 15.22 10.16
CA ASN A 312 17.63 15.67 8.79
C ASN A 312 18.23 14.53 7.97
N GLY A 313 17.98 14.51 6.67
CA GLY A 313 18.58 13.54 5.76
C GLY A 313 17.99 13.66 4.35
N GLN A 314 18.16 12.62 3.55
CA GLN A 314 17.53 12.47 2.24
C GLN A 314 16.73 11.16 2.19
N SER A 315 15.80 11.07 1.24
CA SER A 315 15.01 9.88 0.97
C SER A 315 15.50 9.15 -0.29
N GLY A 316 15.23 7.85 -0.43
CA GLY A 316 15.49 7.10 -1.67
C GLY A 316 16.85 6.41 -1.72
N SER A 317 17.55 6.48 -2.86
CA SER A 317 18.88 5.85 -3.00
C SER A 317 20.01 6.80 -2.58
N ALA A 318 21.15 6.23 -2.15
CA ALA A 318 22.31 7.04 -1.77
C ALA A 318 22.93 7.81 -2.95
N GLN A 319 22.83 7.23 -4.16
CA GLN A 319 23.37 7.78 -5.39
C GLN A 319 22.43 8.81 -6.00
N ASN A 320 21.12 8.52 -6.00
CA ASN A 320 20.07 9.38 -6.53
C ASN A 320 18.99 9.58 -5.45
N PRO A 321 19.14 10.57 -4.56
CA PRO A 321 18.15 10.85 -3.53
C PRO A 321 16.87 11.46 -4.12
N CYS A 322 15.72 11.13 -3.52
CA CYS A 322 14.39 11.56 -3.94
C CYS A 322 13.98 12.91 -3.36
N GLY A 323 14.75 13.45 -2.42
CA GLY A 323 14.50 14.73 -1.75
C GLY A 323 14.76 14.68 -0.24
N PRO A 324 14.74 15.85 0.41
CA PRO A 324 15.10 15.96 1.82
C PRO A 324 14.05 15.33 2.74
N ILE A 325 14.52 14.81 3.87
CA ILE A 325 13.70 14.41 5.01
C ILE A 325 14.01 15.36 6.15
N GLN A 326 12.96 15.95 6.74
CA GLN A 326 13.06 16.72 7.98
C GLN A 326 11.89 16.37 8.91
N ALA A 327 12.21 15.94 10.12
CA ALA A 327 11.22 15.67 11.17
C ALA A 327 11.77 16.16 12.51
N SER A 328 10.92 16.67 13.40
CA SER A 328 11.35 17.13 14.72
C SER A 328 10.37 16.75 15.81
N THR A 329 10.87 16.70 17.04
CA THR A 329 10.09 16.38 18.23
C THR A 329 10.61 17.21 19.41
N THR A 330 9.70 17.73 20.24
CA THR A 330 10.01 18.61 21.36
C THR A 330 9.34 18.09 22.63
N ILE A 331 10.07 18.13 23.74
CA ILE A 331 9.55 17.83 25.08
C ILE A 331 9.73 19.02 26.01
N CYS A 332 8.84 19.16 27.02
CA CYS A 332 9.00 20.12 28.10
C CYS A 332 8.84 19.48 29.49
N TRP A 333 9.65 19.90 30.47
CA TRP A 333 9.61 19.42 31.85
C TRP A 333 10.10 20.46 32.87
N GLN A 334 9.77 20.29 34.16
CA GLN A 334 10.10 21.18 35.28
C GLN A 334 11.13 20.57 36.24
N LYS A 335 12.11 21.36 36.70
CA LYS A 335 13.13 20.94 37.67
C LYS A 335 12.67 21.14 39.12
N ALA A 336 12.83 20.18 40.04
CA ALA A 336 12.33 20.27 41.45
C ALA A 336 13.44 20.31 42.54
N THR A 337 13.18 20.87 43.74
CA THR A 337 14.11 20.98 44.90
C THR A 337 14.14 19.76 45.85
N PRO A 338 15.31 19.41 46.45
CA PRO A 338 15.41 18.49 47.60
C PRO A 338 15.35 19.20 49.00
N PRO A 339 14.72 18.62 50.06
CA PRO A 339 14.50 19.25 51.39
C PRO A 339 15.56 18.99 52.53
N PRO A 340 15.61 19.79 53.64
CA PRO A 340 16.59 19.71 54.77
C PRO A 340 16.30 18.66 55.89
N PRO A 341 17.24 18.35 56.83
CA PRO A 341 17.10 17.22 57.77
C PRO A 341 16.50 17.58 59.14
N THR A 342 15.58 16.74 59.62
CA THR A 342 14.69 16.92 60.80
C THR A 342 14.32 15.52 61.36
N THR A 343 13.58 15.32 62.46
CA THR A 343 12.88 14.02 62.61
C THR A 343 11.75 14.07 61.62
N THR A 344 12.03 13.60 60.43
CA THR A 344 11.08 13.58 59.33
C THR A 344 11.03 12.19 58.82
N ALA A 345 9.81 11.71 58.65
CA ALA A 345 9.57 10.60 57.80
C ALA A 345 8.80 11.11 56.59
N GLN A 346 9.08 10.53 55.44
CA GLN A 346 8.25 10.71 54.28
C GLN A 346 7.53 9.40 54.03
N LEU A 347 6.21 9.50 54.03
CA LEU A 347 5.37 8.46 53.47
C LEU A 347 5.21 8.81 51.99
N TRP A 348 5.59 7.89 51.14
CA TRP A 348 5.29 7.94 49.74
C TRP A 348 4.33 6.84 49.38
N LYS A 349 3.38 7.22 48.57
CA LYS A 349 2.51 6.29 47.87
C LYS A 349 2.54 6.69 46.42
N TRP A 350 2.89 5.74 45.57
CA TRP A 350 2.72 5.89 44.15
C TRP A 350 1.91 4.72 43.63
N VAL A 351 1.28 4.96 42.49
CA VAL A 351 0.53 3.97 41.77
C VAL A 351 1.20 3.74 40.43
N SER A 352 1.40 2.48 40.09
CA SER A 352 1.79 2.07 38.75
C SER A 352 0.60 1.34 38.13
N THR A 353 -0.06 1.98 37.17
CA THR A 353 -1.18 1.41 36.43
C THR A 353 -1.30 2.12 35.08
N ASN A 354 -1.86 1.44 34.08
CA ASN A 354 -2.31 2.07 32.84
C ASN A 354 -3.68 2.78 33.01
N GLY A 355 -4.35 2.62 34.16
CA GLY A 355 -5.62 3.26 34.47
C GLY A 355 -6.81 2.72 33.68
N GLN A 356 -6.66 1.61 32.94
CA GLN A 356 -7.72 1.03 32.12
C GLN A 356 -8.72 0.24 32.98
N PRO A 357 -10.04 0.38 32.77
CA PRO A 357 -11.05 -0.47 33.43
C PRO A 357 -10.76 -1.96 33.23
N GLY A 358 -10.84 -2.74 34.30
CA GLY A 358 -10.54 -4.17 34.30
C GLY A 358 -9.05 -4.52 34.38
N CYS A 359 -8.14 -3.54 34.33
CA CYS A 359 -6.71 -3.78 34.35
C CYS A 359 -6.09 -3.69 35.74
N GLY A 360 -5.00 -4.44 35.90
CA GLY A 360 -4.22 -4.46 37.13
C GLY A 360 -3.43 -3.16 37.35
N GLY A 361 -3.14 -2.88 38.61
CA GLY A 361 -2.20 -1.86 39.03
C GLY A 361 -1.54 -2.27 40.34
N THR A 362 -0.51 -1.52 40.72
CA THR A 362 0.18 -1.72 41.99
C THR A 362 0.27 -0.38 42.70
N TYR A 363 -0.24 -0.32 43.93
CA TYR A 363 0.14 0.72 44.86
C TYR A 363 1.42 0.27 45.57
N THR A 364 2.44 1.13 45.55
CA THR A 364 3.60 0.93 46.40
C THR A 364 3.58 1.99 47.47
N ILE A 365 3.64 1.55 48.71
CA ILE A 365 3.63 2.42 49.88
C ILE A 365 4.99 2.25 50.55
N GLN A 366 5.72 3.35 50.63
CA GLN A 366 7.07 3.41 51.15
C GLN A 366 7.10 4.40 52.31
N LEU A 367 7.60 3.94 53.44
CA LEU A 367 7.96 4.79 54.55
C LEU A 367 9.48 4.91 54.59
N CYS A 368 9.99 6.14 54.53
CA CYS A 368 11.40 6.42 54.71
C CYS A 368 11.64 7.31 55.90
N ASN A 369 12.69 7.00 56.64
CA ASN A 369 13.27 7.93 57.57
C ASN A 369 14.16 8.91 56.81
N THR A 370 13.62 10.07 56.49
CA THR A 370 14.34 11.15 55.78
C THR A 370 15.00 12.12 56.73
N GLY A 371 14.85 11.82 58.02
CA GLY A 371 15.44 12.57 59.07
C GLY A 371 16.85 12.14 59.42
N GLN A 372 17.42 12.88 60.35
CA GLN A 372 18.70 12.54 60.97
C GLN A 372 18.54 11.65 62.22
N VAL A 373 17.30 11.32 62.62
CA VAL A 373 16.98 10.57 63.84
C VAL A 373 16.24 9.27 63.50
N ALA A 374 16.63 8.15 64.10
CA ALA A 374 16.00 6.83 63.88
C ALA A 374 14.50 6.79 64.26
N ILE A 375 13.70 6.03 63.50
CA ILE A 375 12.26 5.80 63.78
C ILE A 375 12.09 4.39 64.36
N SER A 376 11.64 4.30 65.60
CA SER A 376 11.51 3.03 66.34
C SER A 376 10.16 2.32 66.14
N SER A 377 9.09 3.06 65.85
CA SER A 377 7.76 2.49 65.57
C SER A 377 6.97 3.32 64.56
N ALA A 378 6.17 2.62 63.75
CA ALA A 378 5.25 3.23 62.79
C ALA A 378 4.11 2.25 62.47
N THR A 379 2.90 2.79 62.30
CA THR A 379 1.73 2.05 61.82
C THR A 379 1.22 2.72 60.55
N ILE A 380 1.10 1.95 59.47
CA ILE A 380 0.58 2.40 58.18
C ILE A 380 -0.79 1.76 57.98
N SER A 381 -1.79 2.57 57.64
CA SER A 381 -3.14 2.12 57.27
C SER A 381 -3.51 2.66 55.90
N ASP A 382 -4.13 1.83 55.07
CA ASP A 382 -4.50 2.15 53.69
C ASP A 382 -5.82 1.47 53.35
N THR A 383 -6.86 2.26 53.16
CA THR A 383 -8.19 1.77 52.80
C THR A 383 -8.35 1.90 51.30
N LEU A 384 -8.46 0.78 50.59
CA LEU A 384 -8.65 0.80 49.15
C LEU A 384 -9.98 1.51 48.80
N PRO A 385 -9.95 2.49 47.87
CA PRO A 385 -11.14 3.24 47.50
C PRO A 385 -12.12 2.39 46.66
N SER A 386 -13.36 2.86 46.54
CA SER A 386 -14.28 2.30 45.56
C SER A 386 -13.72 2.44 44.14
N GLY A 387 -13.94 1.42 43.30
CA GLY A 387 -13.42 1.37 41.94
C GLY A 387 -12.10 0.61 41.76
N VAL A 388 -11.48 0.11 42.84
CA VAL A 388 -10.41 -0.89 42.78
C VAL A 388 -10.69 -2.05 43.74
N SER A 389 -10.19 -3.24 43.43
CA SER A 389 -10.25 -4.41 44.30
C SER A 389 -8.86 -4.95 44.62
N PHE A 390 -8.63 -5.35 45.87
CA PHE A 390 -7.38 -6.00 46.28
C PHE A 390 -7.21 -7.33 45.53
N THR A 391 -6.02 -7.58 45.01
CA THR A 391 -5.69 -8.84 44.34
C THR A 391 -4.68 -9.65 45.15
N SER A 392 -3.57 -9.04 45.53
CA SER A 392 -2.51 -9.70 46.30
C SER A 392 -1.54 -8.69 46.90
N PHE A 393 -0.73 -9.13 47.86
CA PHE A 393 0.49 -8.42 48.19
C PHE A 393 1.57 -8.76 47.17
N GLY A 394 2.33 -7.73 46.75
CA GLY A 394 3.53 -7.90 45.97
C GLY A 394 4.73 -8.16 46.90
N TYR A 395 5.76 -7.33 46.77
CA TYR A 395 6.89 -7.36 47.69
C TYR A 395 6.53 -6.70 49.03
N THR A 396 7.06 -7.27 50.12
CA THR A 396 7.04 -6.68 51.46
C THR A 396 8.47 -6.66 51.98
N HIS A 397 8.97 -5.47 52.30
CA HIS A 397 10.33 -5.32 52.80
C HIS A 397 10.49 -5.98 54.18
N PRO A 398 11.58 -6.74 54.43
CA PRO A 398 11.92 -7.22 55.76
C PRO A 398 11.89 -6.07 56.77
N GLY A 399 11.30 -6.31 57.93
CA GLY A 399 11.08 -5.27 58.93
C GLY A 399 9.66 -4.68 58.95
N LEU A 400 8.77 -5.13 58.05
CA LEU A 400 7.35 -4.80 58.05
C LEU A 400 6.52 -6.07 58.20
N THR A 401 5.45 -6.00 58.99
CA THR A 401 4.37 -6.99 59.00
C THR A 401 3.14 -6.36 58.36
N VAL A 402 2.64 -6.95 57.27
CA VAL A 402 1.52 -6.41 56.46
C VAL A 402 0.37 -7.41 56.44
N ASN A 403 -0.85 -6.93 56.70
CA ASN A 403 -2.08 -7.72 56.64
C ASN A 403 -3.19 -6.96 55.91
N GLN A 404 -4.15 -7.70 55.35
CA GLN A 404 -5.37 -7.14 54.75
C GLN A 404 -6.58 -7.76 55.43
N SER A 405 -7.59 -6.93 55.71
CA SER A 405 -8.92 -7.38 56.10
C SER A 405 -9.96 -6.39 55.60
N GLY A 406 -11.01 -6.87 54.91
CA GLY A 406 -12.14 -6.04 54.49
C GLY A 406 -11.79 -4.83 53.59
N GLY A 407 -10.71 -4.91 52.79
CA GLY A 407 -10.25 -3.80 51.93
C GLY A 407 -9.34 -2.78 52.64
N ILE A 408 -9.06 -2.98 53.93
CA ILE A 408 -8.14 -2.17 54.73
C ILE A 408 -6.81 -2.92 54.84
N ILE A 409 -5.75 -2.29 54.37
CA ILE A 409 -4.37 -2.76 54.51
C ILE A 409 -3.77 -2.11 55.76
N THR A 410 -3.15 -2.92 56.62
CA THR A 410 -2.43 -2.44 57.80
C THR A 410 -1.01 -3.00 57.79
N ALA A 411 -0.01 -2.11 57.92
CA ALA A 411 1.39 -2.48 58.05
C ALA A 411 2.01 -1.89 59.32
N THR A 412 2.84 -2.67 60.02
CA THR A 412 3.52 -2.24 61.24
C THR A 412 5.03 -2.46 61.16
N LEU A 413 5.79 -1.52 61.71
CA LEU A 413 7.24 -1.59 61.80
C LEU A 413 7.64 -2.55 62.94
N ASN A 414 8.38 -3.62 62.64
CA ASN A 414 8.82 -4.61 63.63
C ASN A 414 10.34 -4.57 63.90
N SER A 415 11.05 -3.57 63.37
CA SER A 415 12.45 -3.25 63.69
C SER A 415 12.77 -1.79 63.35
N THR A 416 13.71 -1.16 64.06
CA THR A 416 14.04 0.27 63.90
C THR A 416 14.43 0.64 62.46
N LEU A 417 13.92 1.77 61.97
CA LEU A 417 14.25 2.35 60.67
C LEU A 417 15.27 3.49 60.86
N GLN A 418 16.55 3.23 60.55
CA GLN A 418 17.66 4.18 60.75
C GLN A 418 17.59 5.39 59.80
N PRO A 419 18.26 6.52 60.11
CA PRO A 419 18.36 7.66 59.20
C PRO A 419 18.77 7.23 57.79
N GLY A 420 18.03 7.69 56.78
CA GLY A 420 18.25 7.35 55.37
C GLY A 420 17.70 5.98 54.93
N GLN A 421 17.15 5.16 55.84
CA GLN A 421 16.54 3.88 55.48
C GLN A 421 15.08 4.01 55.08
N CYS A 422 14.67 3.14 54.16
CA CYS A 422 13.31 3.02 53.67
C CYS A 422 12.81 1.59 53.82
N ARG A 423 11.51 1.45 54.06
CA ARG A 423 10.80 0.18 53.92
C ARG A 423 9.53 0.41 53.13
N TRP A 424 9.17 -0.59 52.34
CA TRP A 424 8.01 -0.49 51.47
C TRP A 424 7.31 -1.82 51.33
N PHE A 425 6.05 -1.74 50.93
CA PHE A 425 5.30 -2.90 50.50
C PHE A 425 4.44 -2.52 49.30
N SER A 426 4.08 -3.52 48.51
CA SER A 426 3.23 -3.34 47.33
C SER A 426 1.90 -4.04 47.51
N VAL A 427 0.84 -3.36 47.08
CA VAL A 427 -0.53 -3.84 47.05
C VAL A 427 -0.97 -3.89 45.59
N ASN A 428 -1.12 -5.09 45.06
CA ASN A 428 -1.67 -5.29 43.73
C ASN A 428 -3.20 -5.18 43.79
N PHE A 429 -3.77 -4.49 42.81
CA PHE A 429 -5.20 -4.27 42.69
C PHE A 429 -5.67 -4.40 41.24
N THR A 430 -6.97 -4.54 41.03
CA THR A 430 -7.61 -4.45 39.72
C THR A 430 -8.56 -3.24 39.70
N VAL A 431 -8.50 -2.43 38.64
CA VAL A 431 -9.47 -1.35 38.39
C VAL A 431 -10.82 -1.98 38.02
N SER A 432 -11.91 -1.49 38.59
CA SER A 432 -13.24 -2.00 38.27
C SER A 432 -13.51 -1.97 36.75
N PRO A 433 -14.06 -3.04 36.15
CA PRO A 433 -14.49 -3.04 34.75
C PRO A 433 -15.54 -1.96 34.43
N THR A 434 -16.26 -1.49 35.43
CA THR A 434 -17.30 -0.44 35.32
C THR A 434 -16.81 0.94 35.77
N ALA A 435 -15.50 1.11 36.01
CA ALA A 435 -14.94 2.40 36.38
C ALA A 435 -15.21 3.46 35.30
N THR A 436 -15.72 4.62 35.69
CA THR A 436 -16.12 5.68 34.75
C THR A 436 -14.89 6.30 34.07
N PRO A 437 -14.81 6.34 32.73
CA PRO A 437 -13.78 7.06 31.99
C PRO A 437 -13.57 8.50 32.48
N ASN A 438 -12.33 8.95 32.53
CA ASN A 438 -11.92 10.29 32.99
C ASN A 438 -12.24 10.60 34.47
N SER A 439 -12.81 9.66 35.23
CA SER A 439 -12.89 9.78 36.69
C SER A 439 -11.50 9.62 37.30
N THR A 440 -11.30 10.17 38.50
CA THR A 440 -10.03 10.03 39.24
C THR A 440 -10.24 9.08 40.41
N ILE A 441 -9.47 8.00 40.46
CA ILE A 441 -9.40 7.12 41.62
C ILE A 441 -8.24 7.59 42.48
N THR A 442 -8.53 7.94 43.74
CA THR A 442 -7.54 8.38 44.72
C THR A 442 -7.49 7.39 45.86
N ASN A 443 -6.32 6.81 46.10
CA ASN A 443 -6.08 5.94 47.23
C ASN A 443 -5.09 6.59 48.19
N CYS A 444 -5.44 6.72 49.45
CA CYS A 444 -4.61 7.36 50.47
C CYS A 444 -4.12 6.33 51.49
N ALA A 445 -2.84 6.44 51.86
CA ALA A 445 -2.28 5.75 52.99
C ALA A 445 -1.95 6.78 54.07
N TRP A 446 -2.09 6.37 55.31
CA TRP A 446 -1.75 7.14 56.50
C TRP A 446 -0.68 6.42 57.28
N ALA A 447 0.33 7.14 57.77
CA ALA A 447 1.33 6.60 58.68
C ALA A 447 1.32 7.39 59.99
N GLN A 448 1.14 6.67 61.09
CA GLN A 448 1.27 7.21 62.43
C GLN A 448 2.65 6.88 62.99
N ILE A 449 3.42 7.91 63.35
CA ILE A 449 4.77 7.81 63.92
C ILE A 449 4.80 8.65 65.19
N PRO A 450 5.25 8.11 66.34
CA PRO A 450 5.34 8.89 67.57
C PRO A 450 6.17 10.16 67.39
N GLY A 451 5.66 11.29 67.88
CA GLY A 451 6.32 12.60 67.78
C GLY A 451 6.16 13.32 66.45
N LEU A 452 5.48 12.71 65.46
CA LEU A 452 5.11 13.35 64.20
C LEU A 452 3.58 13.47 64.08
N GLN A 453 3.14 14.50 63.36
CA GLN A 453 1.76 14.56 62.90
C GLN A 453 1.49 13.37 61.95
N PRO A 454 0.25 12.85 61.89
CA PRO A 454 -0.09 11.77 60.99
C PRO A 454 0.32 12.12 59.56
N LEU A 455 1.14 11.27 58.95
CA LEU A 455 1.56 11.45 57.58
C LEU A 455 0.49 10.89 56.66
N GLN A 456 0.22 11.59 55.58
CA GLN A 456 -0.69 11.13 54.54
C GLN A 456 0.03 11.17 53.20
N SER A 457 -0.10 10.09 52.44
CA SER A 457 0.28 10.09 51.03
C SER A 457 -0.84 9.48 50.23
N CYS A 458 -1.34 10.24 49.27
CA CYS A 458 -2.32 9.77 48.31
C CYS A 458 -1.64 9.52 46.97
N ALA A 459 -2.03 8.44 46.32
CA ALA A 459 -1.75 8.22 44.91
C ALA A 459 -3.07 8.26 44.17
N SER A 460 -3.11 9.07 43.12
CA SER A 460 -4.27 9.17 42.24
C SER A 460 -3.87 8.74 40.85
N PHE A 461 -4.78 8.09 40.15
CA PHE A 461 -4.72 7.94 38.71
C PHE A 461 -6.07 8.26 38.11
N VAL A 462 -6.04 8.82 36.90
CA VAL A 462 -7.26 9.00 36.11
C VAL A 462 -7.57 7.67 35.44
N VAL A 463 -8.83 7.26 35.47
CA VAL A 463 -9.32 6.13 34.69
C VAL A 463 -9.19 6.47 33.21
N GLN A 464 -8.15 5.94 32.60
CA GLN A 464 -7.85 6.08 31.19
C GLN A 464 -8.63 5.02 30.45
N ALA A 465 -9.76 5.41 29.86
CA ALA A 465 -10.49 4.56 28.92
C ALA A 465 -10.35 5.15 27.52
N PRO A 466 -9.16 5.07 26.88
CA PRO A 466 -9.06 5.42 25.49
C PRO A 466 -10.07 4.58 24.71
N ALA A 467 -10.79 5.25 23.81
CA ALA A 467 -11.73 4.60 22.90
C ALA A 467 -11.08 3.35 22.27
N PRO A 468 -11.86 2.33 21.89
CA PRO A 468 -11.31 1.22 21.16
C PRO A 468 -10.59 1.77 19.92
N SER A 469 -9.43 1.18 19.62
CA SER A 469 -8.61 1.60 18.48
C SER A 469 -8.25 0.34 17.71
N ALA A 470 -8.74 0.25 16.47
CA ALA A 470 -8.49 -0.92 15.65
C ALA A 470 -7.18 -0.76 14.89
N CYS A 471 -6.31 -1.76 14.99
CA CYS A 471 -5.17 -1.92 14.11
C CYS A 471 -5.41 -3.08 13.17
N ILE A 472 -5.52 -2.79 11.89
CA ILE A 472 -6.00 -3.75 10.89
C ILE A 472 -5.07 -3.87 9.69
N GLY A 473 -5.09 -5.01 9.02
CA GLY A 473 -4.28 -5.26 7.83
C GLY A 473 -4.86 -6.35 6.95
N LYS A 474 -4.64 -6.24 5.63
CA LYS A 474 -5.06 -7.22 4.64
C LYS A 474 -3.85 -7.83 3.97
N GLU A 475 -3.88 -9.15 3.79
CA GLU A 475 -2.78 -9.94 3.25
C GLU A 475 -3.31 -11.00 2.28
N ILE A 476 -2.46 -11.38 1.32
CA ILE A 476 -2.64 -12.60 0.53
C ILE A 476 -1.65 -13.62 1.07
N CYS A 477 -2.16 -14.79 1.44
CA CYS A 477 -1.34 -15.88 1.91
C CYS A 477 -0.47 -16.43 0.78
N SER A 478 0.82 -16.65 1.07
CA SER A 478 1.82 -17.11 0.11
C SER A 478 1.83 -16.27 -1.18
N PRO A 479 2.10 -14.96 -1.08
CA PRO A 479 1.98 -14.06 -2.22
C PRO A 479 2.91 -14.46 -3.36
N GLN A 480 2.43 -14.33 -4.60
CA GLN A 480 3.16 -14.66 -5.82
C GLN A 480 3.42 -13.39 -6.63
N GLY A 481 4.47 -13.40 -7.47
CA GLY A 481 4.79 -12.26 -8.34
C GLY A 481 3.70 -11.96 -9.38
N SER A 482 2.91 -12.97 -9.73
CA SER A 482 1.73 -12.90 -10.58
C SER A 482 0.83 -14.11 -10.35
N TYR A 483 -0.43 -13.99 -10.75
CA TYR A 483 -1.48 -15.01 -10.65
C TYR A 483 -2.11 -15.26 -12.01
N THR A 484 -2.81 -16.38 -12.18
CA THR A 484 -3.57 -16.69 -13.41
C THR A 484 -5.08 -16.59 -13.18
N PRO A 485 -5.88 -16.30 -14.23
CA PRO A 485 -7.32 -16.49 -14.17
C PRO A 485 -7.68 -17.90 -13.69
N GLY A 486 -8.72 -18.01 -12.88
CA GLY A 486 -9.18 -19.26 -12.28
C GLY A 486 -8.45 -19.67 -11.00
N GLN A 487 -7.30 -19.07 -10.68
CA GLN A 487 -6.54 -19.40 -9.49
C GLN A 487 -7.27 -19.01 -8.21
N ILE A 488 -7.26 -19.90 -7.23
CA ILE A 488 -7.78 -19.63 -5.88
C ILE A 488 -6.63 -19.09 -5.02
N VAL A 489 -6.89 -17.96 -4.37
CA VAL A 489 -5.99 -17.32 -3.40
C VAL A 489 -6.64 -17.30 -2.03
N ARG A 490 -5.82 -17.45 -1.00
CA ARG A 490 -6.24 -17.38 0.39
C ARG A 490 -6.05 -15.94 0.87
N VAL A 491 -7.14 -15.25 1.15
CA VAL A 491 -7.17 -13.86 1.64
C VAL A 491 -7.20 -13.89 3.16
N ARG A 492 -6.47 -12.98 3.79
CA ARG A 492 -6.35 -12.89 5.25
C ARG A 492 -6.56 -11.47 5.75
N PHE A 493 -7.40 -11.33 6.77
CA PHE A 493 -7.56 -10.11 7.55
C PHE A 493 -6.88 -10.27 8.90
N ARG A 494 -6.14 -9.24 9.29
CA ARG A 494 -5.53 -9.10 10.60
C ARG A 494 -6.26 -8.02 11.38
N LEU A 495 -6.64 -8.32 12.61
CA LEU A 495 -7.28 -7.38 13.50
C LEU A 495 -6.62 -7.41 14.88
N GLN A 496 -6.48 -6.24 15.48
CA GLN A 496 -6.09 -6.07 16.87
C GLN A 496 -6.87 -4.90 17.46
N ASN A 497 -7.14 -4.97 18.76
CA ASN A 497 -7.58 -3.83 19.54
C ASN A 497 -6.39 -3.24 20.29
N ILE A 498 -5.95 -2.08 19.83
CA ILE A 498 -4.89 -1.28 20.43
C ILE A 498 -5.47 -0.05 21.17
N GLY A 499 -6.74 -0.12 21.56
CA GLY A 499 -7.40 0.85 22.43
C GLY A 499 -7.59 0.32 23.84
N GLY A 500 -8.09 1.18 24.74
CA GLY A 500 -8.30 0.84 26.15
C GLY A 500 -9.71 0.41 26.51
N GLN A 501 -10.57 0.20 25.50
CA GLN A 501 -11.92 -0.32 25.62
C GLN A 501 -12.12 -1.43 24.60
N SER A 502 -12.98 -2.40 24.89
CA SER A 502 -13.26 -3.53 23.98
C SER A 502 -13.97 -3.06 22.71
N ILE A 503 -13.59 -3.62 21.55
CA ILE A 503 -14.39 -3.53 20.33
C ILE A 503 -15.51 -4.56 20.46
N ASN A 504 -16.77 -4.16 20.58
CA ASN A 504 -17.89 -5.09 20.78
C ASN A 504 -18.94 -4.93 19.67
N GLY A 505 -19.12 -5.96 18.84
CA GLY A 505 -20.14 -5.95 17.78
C GLY A 505 -19.76 -5.08 16.57
N ALA A 506 -18.47 -4.94 16.25
CA ALA A 506 -18.05 -4.24 15.04
C ALA A 506 -18.43 -5.00 13.77
N THR A 507 -18.46 -4.29 12.65
CA THR A 507 -18.71 -4.84 11.31
C THR A 507 -17.57 -4.49 10.38
N LEU A 508 -17.03 -5.51 9.73
CA LEU A 508 -16.03 -5.40 8.67
C LEU A 508 -16.72 -5.60 7.32
N VAL A 509 -16.43 -4.72 6.37
CA VAL A 509 -16.92 -4.79 4.99
C VAL A 509 -15.74 -4.83 4.03
N ASP A 510 -15.69 -5.85 3.20
CA ASP A 510 -14.76 -6.02 2.09
C ASP A 510 -15.55 -6.13 0.78
N ASN A 511 -15.42 -5.11 -0.07
CA ASN A 511 -16.02 -5.10 -1.41
C ASN A 511 -14.99 -5.68 -2.37
N LEU A 512 -15.10 -6.98 -2.65
CA LEU A 512 -14.19 -7.63 -3.58
C LEU A 512 -14.26 -6.95 -4.96
N HIS A 513 -13.11 -6.76 -5.59
CA HIS A 513 -13.06 -6.31 -6.98
C HIS A 513 -13.86 -7.27 -7.88
N PRO A 514 -14.54 -6.82 -8.96
CA PRO A 514 -15.34 -7.69 -9.84
C PRO A 514 -14.60 -8.87 -10.49
N SER A 515 -13.27 -8.86 -10.45
CA SER A 515 -12.40 -9.96 -10.92
C SER A 515 -12.05 -10.97 -9.82
N LEU A 516 -12.62 -10.83 -8.62
CA LEU A 516 -12.50 -11.76 -7.51
C LEU A 516 -13.90 -12.27 -7.14
N GLN A 517 -13.96 -13.55 -6.77
CA GLN A 517 -15.17 -14.20 -6.31
C GLN A 517 -14.88 -14.92 -5.00
N TYR A 518 -15.72 -14.73 -3.99
CA TYR A 518 -15.64 -15.51 -2.75
C TYR A 518 -15.94 -16.99 -3.04
N VAL A 519 -15.09 -17.89 -2.54
CA VAL A 519 -15.23 -19.35 -2.73
C VAL A 519 -15.74 -20.02 -1.47
N GLY A 520 -15.25 -19.63 -0.29
CA GLY A 520 -15.60 -20.31 0.95
C GLY A 520 -14.41 -20.52 1.88
N ASN A 521 -14.50 -21.59 2.67
CA ASN A 521 -13.49 -22.03 3.64
C ASN A 521 -13.09 -20.96 4.67
N PRO A 522 -14.06 -20.28 5.32
CA PRO A 522 -13.73 -19.27 6.31
C PRO A 522 -13.09 -19.92 7.55
N SER A 523 -12.06 -19.29 8.10
CA SER A 523 -11.52 -19.66 9.42
C SER A 523 -11.31 -18.42 10.30
N PHE A 524 -11.53 -18.62 11.61
CA PHE A 524 -11.47 -17.57 12.62
C PHE A 524 -10.64 -18.05 13.79
N TYR A 525 -9.52 -17.40 14.02
CA TYR A 525 -8.59 -17.83 15.06
C TYR A 525 -7.82 -16.64 15.64
N THR A 526 -7.20 -16.90 16.78
CA THR A 526 -6.37 -15.95 17.51
C THR A 526 -4.95 -16.50 17.64
N SER A 527 -3.97 -15.60 17.71
CA SER A 527 -2.58 -15.95 17.97
C SER A 527 -1.87 -14.83 18.71
N ASN A 528 -0.76 -15.14 19.40
CA ASN A 528 0.11 -14.12 20.01
C ASN A 528 1.35 -13.82 19.15
N ALA A 529 1.46 -14.48 17.99
CA ALA A 529 2.58 -14.31 17.09
C ALA A 529 2.16 -13.45 15.88
N TRP A 530 2.98 -12.46 15.57
CA TRP A 530 2.82 -11.63 14.38
C TRP A 530 2.88 -12.47 13.09
N ASN A 531 3.89 -13.33 12.99
CA ASN A 531 4.20 -14.14 11.82
C ASN A 531 3.48 -15.48 11.82
N THR A 532 2.26 -15.55 12.39
CA THR A 532 1.46 -16.77 12.33
C THR A 532 1.27 -17.16 10.86
N PRO A 533 1.65 -18.39 10.47
CA PRO A 533 1.50 -18.84 9.10
C PRO A 533 0.03 -18.87 8.72
N CYS A 534 -0.26 -18.72 7.42
CA CYS A 534 -1.61 -18.93 6.93
C CYS A 534 -2.04 -20.39 7.09
N ASN A 535 -3.34 -20.61 7.32
CA ASN A 535 -3.90 -21.92 7.65
C ASN A 535 -3.09 -22.66 8.74
N PRO A 536 -2.94 -22.05 9.93
CA PRO A 536 -2.06 -22.58 10.96
C PRO A 536 -2.61 -23.90 11.53
N THR A 537 -1.73 -24.86 11.72
CA THR A 537 -2.04 -26.17 12.36
C THR A 537 -1.69 -26.20 13.84
N SER A 538 -0.92 -25.22 14.34
CA SER A 538 -0.52 -25.10 15.74
C SER A 538 -0.23 -23.64 16.10
N GLY A 539 -0.12 -23.34 17.40
CA GLY A 539 0.21 -21.99 17.88
C GLY A 539 -0.94 -20.98 17.82
N THR A 540 -2.18 -21.47 17.69
CA THR A 540 -3.39 -20.64 17.59
C THR A 540 -4.52 -21.19 18.47
N SER A 541 -5.48 -20.33 18.80
CA SER A 541 -6.71 -20.71 19.51
C SER A 541 -7.94 -20.27 18.72
N PRO A 542 -9.08 -20.99 18.77
CA PRO A 542 -10.31 -20.56 18.12
C PRO A 542 -10.74 -19.15 18.56
N TRP A 543 -11.26 -18.34 17.64
CA TRP A 543 -11.91 -17.07 18.03
C TRP A 543 -13.29 -17.39 18.62
N THR A 544 -13.50 -17.10 19.91
CA THR A 544 -14.76 -17.39 20.60
C THR A 544 -15.36 -16.14 21.26
N PRO A 545 -16.63 -15.79 20.99
CA PRO A 545 -17.48 -16.35 19.93
C PRO A 545 -16.91 -15.99 18.55
N ALA A 546 -17.05 -16.90 17.58
CA ALA A 546 -16.61 -16.64 16.23
C ALA A 546 -17.50 -15.57 15.59
N PRO A 547 -16.93 -14.61 14.83
CA PRO A 547 -17.73 -13.65 14.10
C PRO A 547 -18.50 -14.33 12.96
N THR A 548 -19.53 -13.66 12.45
CA THR A 548 -20.37 -14.21 11.38
C THR A 548 -19.96 -13.61 10.04
N LEU A 549 -19.54 -14.45 9.08
CA LEU A 549 -19.23 -14.02 7.72
C LEU A 549 -20.43 -14.28 6.81
N THR A 550 -20.87 -13.25 6.09
CA THR A 550 -21.93 -13.30 5.09
C THR A 550 -21.44 -12.70 3.77
N VAL A 551 -22.00 -13.16 2.66
CA VAL A 551 -21.62 -12.70 1.32
C VAL A 551 -22.86 -12.34 0.54
N SER A 552 -22.88 -11.14 -0.05
CA SER A 552 -23.93 -10.67 -0.95
C SER A 552 -23.29 -10.03 -2.18
N GLY A 553 -23.40 -10.70 -3.33
CA GLY A 553 -22.67 -10.32 -4.54
C GLY A 553 -21.15 -10.36 -4.31
N GLN A 554 -20.47 -9.24 -4.53
CA GLN A 554 -19.03 -9.09 -4.26
C GLN A 554 -18.72 -8.62 -2.83
N THR A 555 -19.74 -8.32 -2.03
CA THR A 555 -19.55 -7.74 -0.69
C THR A 555 -19.48 -8.83 0.35
N ILE A 556 -18.33 -8.95 1.01
CA ILE A 556 -18.14 -9.76 2.20
C ILE A 556 -18.39 -8.88 3.42
N THR A 557 -19.32 -9.30 4.27
CA THR A 557 -19.60 -8.63 5.54
C THR A 557 -19.32 -9.59 6.68
N VAL A 558 -18.41 -9.20 7.57
CA VAL A 558 -18.14 -9.92 8.82
C VAL A 558 -18.71 -9.13 9.99
N SER A 559 -19.72 -9.67 10.66
CA SER A 559 -20.44 -9.03 11.76
C SER A 559 -20.13 -9.70 13.10
N ASN A 560 -20.61 -9.08 14.19
CA ASN A 560 -20.41 -9.53 15.57
C ASN A 560 -18.94 -9.63 15.99
N ILE A 561 -18.06 -8.81 15.38
CA ILE A 561 -16.64 -8.78 15.72
C ILE A 561 -16.48 -8.23 17.14
N THR A 562 -15.95 -9.09 18.01
CA THR A 562 -15.67 -8.75 19.42
C THR A 562 -14.21 -9.00 19.73
N ILE A 563 -13.48 -7.95 20.12
CA ILE A 563 -12.06 -7.97 20.46
C ILE A 563 -11.88 -7.27 21.82
N PRO A 564 -11.57 -8.03 22.89
CA PRO A 564 -11.31 -7.47 24.22
C PRO A 564 -10.22 -6.40 24.22
N ALA A 565 -10.28 -5.49 25.19
CA ALA A 565 -9.12 -4.66 25.50
C ALA A 565 -8.04 -5.53 26.16
N THR A 566 -6.77 -5.26 25.85
CA THR A 566 -5.65 -5.85 26.56
C THR A 566 -5.00 -4.78 27.43
N CYS A 567 -4.71 -5.11 28.68
CA CYS A 567 -4.03 -4.24 29.61
C CYS A 567 -2.59 -3.97 29.16
N GLN A 568 -2.34 -2.81 28.53
CA GLN A 568 -0.99 -2.38 28.15
C GLN A 568 -0.76 -0.88 28.37
N ASN A 569 0.51 -0.52 28.63
CA ASN A 569 0.96 0.85 28.89
C ASN A 569 1.27 1.65 27.61
N LEU A 570 1.57 0.98 26.49
CA LEU A 570 1.98 1.60 25.24
C LEU A 570 1.41 0.82 24.06
N PHE A 571 0.71 1.51 23.16
CA PHE A 571 0.29 0.95 21.88
C PHE A 571 1.17 1.55 20.78
N TRP A 572 2.02 0.74 20.16
CA TRP A 572 2.81 1.21 19.01
C TRP A 572 1.91 1.35 17.77
N ASN A 573 2.16 2.36 16.95
CA ASN A 573 1.40 2.69 15.73
C ASN A 573 1.58 1.68 14.58
N GLY A 574 1.73 0.39 14.89
CA GLY A 574 2.28 -0.56 13.93
C GLY A 574 1.57 -1.88 13.72
N CYS A 575 0.36 -2.03 14.25
CA CYS A 575 -0.49 -3.21 14.09
C CYS A 575 0.25 -4.53 14.33
N GLY A 576 1.16 -4.54 15.30
CA GLY A 576 1.78 -5.75 15.81
C GLY A 576 2.97 -6.31 15.03
N TYR A 577 3.54 -5.62 14.03
CA TYR A 577 4.67 -6.18 13.28
C TYR A 577 5.90 -6.53 14.16
N TYR A 578 6.15 -5.82 15.28
CA TYR A 578 7.19 -6.19 16.26
C TYR A 578 6.99 -5.70 17.71
N GLY A 579 5.77 -5.48 18.24
CA GLY A 579 5.78 -4.92 19.61
C GLY A 579 4.54 -4.64 20.42
N ASN A 580 3.49 -5.46 20.35
CA ASN A 580 2.60 -5.58 21.51
C ASN A 580 2.56 -7.03 21.94
N ALA A 581 3.65 -7.54 22.53
CA ALA A 581 3.83 -8.97 22.87
C ALA A 581 2.74 -9.57 23.77
N GLY A 582 1.80 -8.76 24.28
CA GLY A 582 0.59 -9.23 24.96
C GLY A 582 -0.76 -8.91 24.29
N VAL A 583 -0.84 -8.21 23.14
CA VAL A 583 -2.12 -7.96 22.45
C VAL A 583 -2.32 -9.06 21.40
N PRO A 584 -3.31 -9.95 21.57
CA PRO A 584 -3.55 -11.04 20.62
C PRO A 584 -3.94 -10.51 19.23
N PHE A 585 -3.51 -11.23 18.21
CA PHE A 585 -3.98 -11.06 16.85
C PHE A 585 -5.24 -11.87 16.63
N TYR A 586 -6.18 -11.27 15.93
CA TYR A 586 -7.43 -11.86 15.51
C TYR A 586 -7.42 -11.98 13.99
N TRP A 587 -7.61 -13.19 13.50
CA TRP A 587 -7.45 -13.51 12.10
C TRP A 587 -8.75 -14.02 11.50
N ILE A 588 -9.02 -13.55 10.30
CA ILE A 588 -10.09 -14.04 9.44
C ILE A 588 -9.43 -14.45 8.13
N GLU A 589 -9.60 -15.70 7.72
CA GLU A 589 -9.14 -16.16 6.42
C GLU A 589 -10.29 -16.75 5.61
N PHE A 590 -10.20 -16.67 4.30
CA PHE A 590 -11.12 -17.32 3.38
C PHE A 590 -10.49 -17.44 1.98
N ASP A 591 -11.09 -18.26 1.14
CA ASP A 591 -10.64 -18.46 -0.22
C ASP A 591 -11.42 -17.54 -1.18
N ALA A 592 -10.68 -16.88 -2.06
CA ALA A 592 -11.22 -16.10 -3.17
C ALA A 592 -10.63 -16.60 -4.49
N LYS A 593 -11.48 -16.81 -5.50
CA LYS A 593 -11.08 -17.17 -6.85
C LYS A 593 -10.87 -15.90 -7.65
N ILE A 594 -9.73 -15.80 -8.33
CA ILE A 594 -9.57 -14.87 -9.45
C ILE A 594 -10.46 -15.41 -10.57
N THR A 595 -11.48 -14.65 -10.96
CA THR A 595 -12.50 -15.15 -11.88
C THR A 595 -11.85 -15.61 -13.19
N ASP A 596 -12.43 -16.61 -13.84
CA ASP A 596 -11.90 -17.11 -15.13
C ASP A 596 -11.96 -16.02 -16.21
N THR A 597 -12.83 -15.03 -16.01
CA THR A 597 -13.01 -13.84 -16.84
C THR A 597 -12.21 -12.64 -16.35
N ALA A 598 -11.35 -12.76 -15.33
CA ALA A 598 -10.57 -11.64 -14.79
C ALA A 598 -9.80 -10.90 -15.90
N ALA A 599 -9.80 -9.58 -15.85
CA ALA A 599 -8.93 -8.80 -16.72
C ALA A 599 -7.47 -9.00 -16.30
N LEU A 600 -6.54 -8.98 -17.26
CA LEU A 600 -5.12 -8.98 -16.95
C LEU A 600 -4.73 -7.65 -16.31
N GLY A 601 -3.87 -7.71 -15.30
CA GLY A 601 -3.35 -6.57 -14.55
C GLY A 601 -3.60 -6.65 -13.06
N ASN A 602 -3.24 -5.58 -12.34
CA ASN A 602 -3.38 -5.56 -10.90
C ASN A 602 -4.84 -5.40 -10.46
N ILE A 603 -5.27 -6.29 -9.57
CA ILE A 603 -6.53 -6.22 -8.86
C ILE A 603 -6.25 -5.65 -7.45
N PRO A 604 -6.60 -4.39 -7.16
CA PRO A 604 -6.51 -3.85 -5.81
C PRO A 604 -7.66 -4.37 -4.95
N ASN A 605 -7.38 -4.61 -3.67
CA ASN A 605 -8.39 -5.01 -2.70
C ASN A 605 -8.06 -4.49 -1.30
N ASN A 606 -9.03 -3.95 -0.56
CA ASN A 606 -8.89 -3.49 0.83
C ASN A 606 -10.20 -3.79 1.60
N TYR A 607 -10.28 -3.49 2.89
CA TYR A 607 -11.52 -3.61 3.66
C TYR A 607 -11.63 -2.48 4.67
N THR A 608 -12.84 -2.23 5.17
CA THR A 608 -13.10 -1.23 6.20
C THR A 608 -13.78 -1.85 7.40
N LEU A 609 -13.29 -1.56 8.61
CA LEU A 609 -13.90 -1.93 9.87
C LEU A 609 -14.61 -0.70 10.47
N SER A 610 -15.84 -0.87 10.95
CA SER A 610 -16.65 0.19 11.54
C SER A 610 -17.53 -0.32 12.69
N GLY A 611 -18.07 0.59 13.49
CA GLY A 611 -18.90 0.24 14.65
C GLY A 611 -18.09 -0.27 15.84
N GLY A 612 -18.76 -0.98 16.76
CA GLY A 612 -18.14 -1.55 17.96
C GLY A 612 -17.44 -0.56 18.88
N GLY A 613 -17.92 0.69 18.92
CA GLY A 613 -17.35 1.78 19.73
C GLY A 613 -16.16 2.49 19.09
N LEU A 614 -15.74 2.12 17.87
CA LEU A 614 -14.66 2.81 17.16
C LEU A 614 -15.05 4.27 16.86
N PRO A 615 -14.15 5.26 17.09
CA PRO A 615 -14.45 6.67 16.85
C PRO A 615 -14.77 7.00 15.39
N GLN A 616 -14.13 6.30 14.46
CA GLN A 616 -14.29 6.45 13.01
C GLN A 616 -14.03 5.09 12.33
N PRO A 617 -14.56 4.87 11.12
CA PRO A 617 -14.18 3.71 10.31
C PRO A 617 -12.67 3.67 10.05
N VAL A 618 -12.09 2.47 10.08
CA VAL A 618 -10.67 2.24 9.81
C VAL A 618 -10.56 1.38 8.55
N THR A 619 -9.78 1.82 7.56
CA THR A 619 -9.54 1.08 6.31
C THR A 619 -8.15 0.43 6.35
N SER A 620 -8.08 -0.83 5.93
CA SER A 620 -6.82 -1.58 5.85
C SER A 620 -5.95 -1.12 4.67
N ASN A 621 -4.70 -1.60 4.65
CA ASN A 621 -3.84 -1.46 3.47
C ASN A 621 -4.47 -2.13 2.23
N THR A 622 -4.10 -1.64 1.05
CA THR A 622 -4.47 -2.28 -0.22
C THR A 622 -3.50 -3.42 -0.54
N VAL A 623 -4.04 -4.61 -0.83
CA VAL A 623 -3.29 -5.69 -1.48
C VAL A 623 -3.51 -5.63 -2.99
N TYR A 624 -2.49 -5.99 -3.76
CA TYR A 624 -2.55 -6.02 -5.22
C TYR A 624 -2.28 -7.44 -5.71
N LEU A 625 -3.16 -7.97 -6.56
CA LEU A 625 -2.97 -9.24 -7.23
C LEU A 625 -2.73 -8.99 -8.71
N LEU A 626 -1.50 -9.17 -9.18
CA LEU A 626 -1.19 -9.04 -10.60
C LEU A 626 -1.68 -10.29 -11.35
N VAL A 627 -2.78 -10.17 -12.09
CA VAL A 627 -3.26 -11.23 -12.97
C VAL A 627 -2.53 -11.15 -14.30
N THR A 628 -1.87 -12.25 -14.66
CA THR A 628 -1.18 -12.41 -15.94
C THR A 628 -1.77 -13.55 -16.73
N GLY A 629 -1.64 -13.46 -18.03
CA GLY A 629 -2.06 -14.49 -18.95
C GLY A 629 -1.34 -14.31 -20.27
N THR A 630 -1.33 -15.36 -21.06
CA THR A 630 -0.84 -15.33 -22.43
C THR A 630 -1.88 -16.00 -23.32
N THR A 631 -1.93 -15.59 -24.57
CA THR A 631 -2.76 -16.15 -25.64
C THR A 631 -1.89 -16.38 -26.87
N GLY A 632 -2.17 -17.43 -27.62
CA GLY A 632 -1.66 -17.64 -28.96
C GLY A 632 -2.75 -18.21 -29.85
N PHE A 633 -2.66 -17.94 -31.14
CA PHE A 633 -3.61 -18.50 -32.08
C PHE A 633 -3.00 -18.76 -33.45
N THR A 634 -3.49 -19.80 -34.11
CA THR A 634 -3.34 -19.95 -35.56
C THR A 634 -4.62 -19.54 -36.25
N LEU A 635 -4.47 -18.96 -37.44
CA LEU A 635 -5.55 -18.74 -38.37
C LEU A 635 -5.37 -19.68 -39.54
N GLU A 636 -6.43 -20.38 -39.91
CA GLU A 636 -6.45 -21.26 -41.06
C GLU A 636 -7.65 -20.90 -41.94
N LYS A 637 -7.40 -20.67 -43.23
CA LYS A 637 -8.43 -20.55 -44.27
C LYS A 637 -8.36 -21.79 -45.16
N ARG A 638 -9.47 -22.48 -45.31
CA ARG A 638 -9.62 -23.60 -46.25
C ARG A 638 -10.75 -23.38 -47.23
N VAL A 639 -10.67 -24.03 -48.37
CA VAL A 639 -11.68 -24.01 -49.44
C VAL A 639 -12.13 -25.43 -49.78
N ALA A 640 -13.39 -25.62 -50.12
CA ALA A 640 -13.97 -26.90 -50.51
C ALA A 640 -15.11 -26.71 -51.52
N LYS A 641 -15.34 -27.70 -52.41
CA LYS A 641 -16.53 -27.73 -53.30
C LYS A 641 -17.81 -27.98 -52.52
N ASP A 642 -17.70 -28.69 -51.40
CA ASP A 642 -18.77 -29.06 -50.48
C ASP A 642 -18.34 -28.72 -49.03
N THR A 643 -18.94 -29.36 -48.01
CA THR A 643 -18.56 -29.18 -46.60
C THR A 643 -17.68 -30.30 -46.05
N THR A 644 -17.21 -31.23 -46.90
CA THR A 644 -16.55 -32.46 -46.46
C THR A 644 -15.04 -32.45 -46.68
N ASN A 645 -14.55 -31.89 -47.80
CA ASN A 645 -13.14 -31.98 -48.20
C ASN A 645 -12.43 -30.62 -48.24
N TRP A 646 -12.01 -30.14 -47.07
CA TRP A 646 -11.37 -28.82 -46.90
C TRP A 646 -9.87 -28.83 -47.22
N GLN A 647 -9.46 -28.06 -48.24
CA GLN A 647 -8.09 -27.98 -48.74
C GLN A 647 -7.54 -26.54 -48.70
N SER A 648 -6.23 -26.35 -48.87
CA SER A 648 -5.59 -25.02 -48.95
C SER A 648 -5.79 -24.33 -50.30
N SER A 649 -6.08 -25.11 -51.35
CA SER A 649 -6.38 -24.65 -52.70
C SER A 649 -7.41 -25.57 -53.34
N LEU A 650 -8.23 -25.03 -54.25
CA LEU A 650 -9.24 -25.79 -54.97
C LEU A 650 -9.34 -25.28 -56.41
N THR A 651 -9.54 -26.21 -57.35
CA THR A 651 -9.99 -25.89 -58.71
C THR A 651 -11.50 -26.12 -58.82
N ALA A 652 -12.25 -25.11 -59.22
CA ALA A 652 -13.70 -25.17 -59.42
C ALA A 652 -14.08 -24.65 -60.82
N SER A 653 -15.13 -25.21 -61.41
CA SER A 653 -15.63 -24.77 -62.71
C SER A 653 -16.34 -23.42 -62.58
N ALA A 654 -16.39 -22.62 -63.65
CA ALA A 654 -17.15 -21.37 -63.67
C ALA A 654 -18.62 -21.62 -63.29
N GLY A 655 -19.19 -20.74 -62.47
CA GLY A 655 -20.56 -20.87 -61.95
C GLY A 655 -20.73 -21.86 -60.78
N SER A 656 -19.67 -22.54 -60.34
CA SER A 656 -19.73 -23.44 -59.17
C SER A 656 -19.82 -22.66 -57.86
N THR A 657 -20.52 -23.21 -56.89
CA THR A 657 -20.43 -22.77 -55.49
C THR A 657 -19.15 -23.32 -54.86
N VAL A 658 -18.41 -22.47 -54.14
CA VAL A 658 -17.27 -22.87 -53.30
C VAL A 658 -17.49 -22.39 -51.88
N ASN A 659 -17.13 -23.21 -50.90
CA ASN A 659 -17.23 -22.87 -49.50
C ASN A 659 -15.86 -22.47 -48.95
N TYR A 660 -15.82 -21.47 -48.08
CA TYR A 660 -14.64 -21.09 -47.31
C TYR A 660 -14.86 -21.39 -45.82
N ARG A 661 -13.84 -21.93 -45.15
CA ARG A 661 -13.84 -22.15 -43.72
C ARG A 661 -12.69 -21.38 -43.10
N LEU A 662 -13.04 -20.49 -42.18
CA LEU A 662 -12.10 -19.77 -41.33
C LEU A 662 -12.06 -20.48 -39.99
N ARG A 663 -10.89 -20.93 -39.57
CA ARG A 663 -10.67 -21.60 -38.28
C ARG A 663 -9.62 -20.82 -37.49
N MET A 664 -9.93 -20.57 -36.22
CA MET A 664 -8.97 -20.05 -35.24
C MET A 664 -8.77 -21.13 -34.18
N ASN A 665 -7.54 -21.60 -34.02
CA ASN A 665 -7.20 -22.47 -32.90
C ASN A 665 -6.55 -21.60 -31.82
N LEU A 666 -7.13 -21.63 -30.62
CA LEU A 666 -6.65 -20.85 -29.48
C LEU A 666 -5.74 -21.71 -28.61
N THR A 667 -4.75 -21.05 -28.03
CA THR A 667 -3.82 -21.60 -27.04
C THR A 667 -3.56 -20.54 -25.98
N GLY A 668 -3.17 -20.96 -24.78
CA GLY A 668 -2.83 -20.07 -23.67
C GLY A 668 -3.85 -20.03 -22.53
N THR A 669 -3.61 -19.14 -21.58
CA THR A 669 -4.31 -19.07 -20.29
C THR A 669 -5.22 -17.85 -20.17
N ALA A 670 -5.07 -16.86 -21.05
CA ALA A 670 -5.93 -15.68 -21.05
C ALA A 670 -7.25 -15.98 -21.79
N PRO A 671 -8.43 -15.66 -21.22
CA PRO A 671 -9.71 -15.86 -21.88
C PRO A 671 -9.85 -14.95 -23.11
N LEU A 672 -10.26 -15.52 -24.24
CA LEU A 672 -10.67 -14.73 -25.40
C LEU A 672 -12.08 -14.20 -25.18
N ARG A 673 -12.25 -12.88 -25.15
CA ARG A 673 -13.58 -12.25 -24.93
C ARG A 673 -14.30 -11.91 -26.23
N TYR A 674 -13.55 -11.54 -27.27
CA TYR A 674 -14.08 -11.13 -28.56
C TYR A 674 -13.20 -11.68 -29.67
N ALA A 675 -13.82 -12.22 -30.72
CA ALA A 675 -13.17 -12.62 -31.96
C ALA A 675 -13.98 -12.10 -33.14
N THR A 676 -13.30 -11.54 -34.14
CA THR A 676 -13.92 -11.14 -35.40
C THR A 676 -13.10 -11.73 -36.53
N PHE A 677 -13.74 -12.54 -37.37
CA PHE A 677 -13.13 -13.04 -38.60
C PHE A 677 -13.46 -12.08 -39.73
N VAL A 678 -12.42 -11.61 -40.43
CA VAL A 678 -12.54 -10.80 -41.63
C VAL A 678 -11.87 -11.55 -42.76
N ASP A 679 -12.57 -11.73 -43.88
CA ASP A 679 -12.02 -12.35 -45.08
C ASP A 679 -12.26 -11.45 -46.29
N LEU A 680 -11.17 -11.14 -46.99
CA LEU A 680 -11.19 -10.46 -48.27
C LEU A 680 -11.33 -11.55 -49.34
N LEU A 681 -12.51 -11.59 -49.98
CA LEU A 681 -12.75 -12.51 -51.09
C LEU A 681 -11.88 -12.14 -52.31
N PRO A 682 -11.58 -13.11 -53.20
CA PRO A 682 -10.83 -12.83 -54.43
C PRO A 682 -11.47 -11.68 -55.24
N MET A 683 -10.64 -10.74 -55.70
CA MET A 683 -11.09 -9.55 -56.44
C MET A 683 -11.62 -9.93 -57.84
N ASP A 684 -12.75 -9.34 -58.22
CA ASP A 684 -13.52 -9.59 -59.45
C ASP A 684 -13.19 -8.59 -60.58
N ASN A 685 -12.55 -7.44 -60.31
CA ASN A 685 -12.26 -6.44 -61.36
C ASN A 685 -11.18 -5.40 -60.99
N GLY A 686 -9.90 -5.79 -61.10
CA GLY A 686 -8.77 -4.89 -60.87
C GLY A 686 -8.73 -4.26 -59.48
N SER A 687 -8.02 -3.14 -59.34
CA SER A 687 -7.78 -2.42 -58.07
C SER A 687 -9.03 -1.79 -57.40
N SER A 688 -10.22 -2.03 -57.96
CA SER A 688 -11.48 -1.38 -57.58
C SER A 688 -12.45 -2.27 -56.80
N ASP A 689 -12.17 -3.58 -56.65
CA ASP A 689 -13.05 -4.50 -55.93
C ASP A 689 -12.57 -4.81 -54.50
N GLY A 690 -12.95 -3.95 -53.55
CA GLY A 690 -12.60 -4.06 -52.12
C GLY A 690 -13.76 -4.53 -51.21
N LYS A 691 -14.70 -5.33 -51.72
CA LYS A 691 -15.90 -5.73 -50.97
C LYS A 691 -15.57 -6.79 -49.89
N ILE A 692 -15.95 -6.51 -48.65
CA ILE A 692 -15.93 -7.45 -47.52
C ILE A 692 -17.25 -8.25 -47.52
N LEU A 693 -17.21 -9.51 -47.12
CA LEU A 693 -18.40 -10.37 -46.95
C LEU A 693 -19.55 -9.64 -46.23
N GLN A 694 -20.71 -9.51 -46.89
CA GLN A 694 -22.00 -9.30 -46.20
C GLN A 694 -22.63 -10.68 -45.95
N ALA A 695 -23.00 -10.94 -44.70
CA ALA A 695 -23.18 -12.30 -44.20
C ALA A 695 -24.38 -13.10 -44.76
N CYS A 696 -25.31 -12.52 -45.52
CA CYS A 696 -26.54 -13.24 -45.90
C CYS A 696 -27.18 -12.84 -47.25
N ALA A 697 -26.47 -12.14 -48.15
CA ALA A 697 -27.00 -11.80 -49.49
C ALA A 697 -26.16 -12.47 -50.59
N PRO A 698 -26.79 -13.08 -51.62
CA PRO A 698 -26.07 -13.43 -52.85
C PRO A 698 -25.37 -12.17 -53.38
N ARG A 699 -24.04 -12.21 -53.52
CA ARG A 699 -23.24 -11.07 -54.03
C ARG A 699 -23.62 -10.71 -55.48
N GLY A 700 -24.36 -11.57 -56.18
CA GLY A 700 -24.70 -11.39 -57.59
C GLY A 700 -23.47 -11.35 -58.50
N SER A 701 -22.29 -11.78 -58.02
CA SER A 701 -21.04 -11.78 -58.79
C SER A 701 -21.16 -12.73 -59.97
N GLN A 702 -21.14 -12.17 -61.17
CA GLN A 702 -20.94 -12.92 -62.40
C GLN A 702 -19.43 -13.05 -62.64
N TYR A 703 -18.88 -14.21 -62.34
CA TYR A 703 -17.48 -14.49 -62.66
C TYR A 703 -17.29 -14.56 -64.17
N SER A 704 -16.36 -13.77 -64.69
CA SER A 704 -15.61 -14.14 -65.89
C SER A 704 -14.13 -14.17 -65.53
N LEU A 705 -13.67 -15.32 -65.01
CA LEU A 705 -12.24 -15.58 -64.93
C LEU A 705 -11.74 -15.86 -66.34
N THR A 706 -11.32 -14.82 -67.07
CA THR A 706 -10.44 -15.05 -68.21
C THR A 706 -9.04 -15.30 -67.64
N TYR A 707 -8.64 -16.58 -67.59
CA TYR A 707 -7.25 -16.93 -67.31
C TYR A 707 -6.37 -16.35 -68.42
N GLN A 708 -5.68 -15.25 -68.14
CA GLN A 708 -4.77 -14.64 -69.11
C GLN A 708 -3.33 -15.16 -68.96
N SER A 709 -2.88 -15.45 -67.73
CA SER A 709 -1.62 -16.18 -67.40
C SER A 709 -1.38 -16.24 -65.88
N THR A 710 -0.40 -17.02 -65.45
CA THR A 710 0.20 -16.93 -64.10
C THR A 710 0.87 -15.57 -63.92
N VAL A 711 0.37 -14.75 -62.99
CA VAL A 711 0.98 -13.46 -62.64
C VAL A 711 2.27 -13.73 -61.86
N ALA A 712 3.42 -13.50 -62.50
CA ALA A 712 4.75 -13.71 -61.93
C ALA A 712 5.25 -12.54 -61.05
N SER A 713 4.43 -11.50 -60.83
CA SER A 713 4.82 -10.29 -60.09
C SER A 713 3.75 -9.85 -59.08
N THR A 714 4.19 -9.35 -57.93
CA THR A 714 3.34 -8.75 -56.90
C THR A 714 2.54 -7.57 -57.48
N PRO A 715 1.20 -7.59 -57.44
CA PRO A 715 0.42 -6.40 -57.78
C PRO A 715 0.75 -5.27 -56.81
N ALA A 716 0.87 -4.04 -57.31
CA ALA A 716 1.04 -2.88 -56.45
C ALA A 716 -0.17 -2.71 -55.54
N SER A 717 0.06 -2.78 -54.22
CA SER A 717 -0.93 -2.44 -53.21
C SER A 717 -1.05 -0.92 -53.13
N THR A 718 -2.23 -0.39 -53.46
CA THR A 718 -2.61 0.98 -53.10
C THR A 718 -3.67 0.88 -52.01
N GLY A 719 -3.51 1.69 -50.96
CA GLY A 719 -4.50 1.77 -49.90
C GLY A 719 -5.84 2.24 -50.46
N TYR A 720 -6.89 1.44 -50.26
CA TYR A 720 -8.24 1.74 -50.73
C TYR A 720 -9.18 2.08 -49.57
N ALA A 721 -10.07 3.05 -49.79
CA ALA A 721 -11.16 3.40 -48.90
C ALA A 721 -12.49 3.14 -49.62
N ASN A 722 -13.40 2.39 -48.99
CA ASN A 722 -14.70 2.11 -49.58
C ASN A 722 -15.54 3.40 -49.61
N ALA A 723 -15.84 3.92 -50.81
CA ALA A 723 -16.60 5.17 -50.98
C ALA A 723 -18.12 5.00 -50.79
N ALA A 724 -18.59 3.76 -50.64
CA ALA A 724 -20.02 3.44 -50.47
C ALA A 724 -20.46 3.61 -49.01
N THR A 725 -21.45 4.48 -48.78
CA THR A 725 -22.05 4.76 -47.45
C THR A 725 -22.88 3.60 -46.88
N THR A 726 -23.12 2.54 -47.67
CA THR A 726 -23.98 1.39 -47.33
C THR A 726 -23.21 0.09 -47.06
N LEU A 727 -21.88 0.08 -47.24
CA LEU A 727 -21.02 -1.09 -47.03
C LEU A 727 -19.96 -0.79 -45.97
N ALA A 728 -19.68 -1.76 -45.10
CA ALA A 728 -18.69 -1.60 -44.04
C ALA A 728 -17.27 -1.46 -44.62
N ASN A 729 -16.49 -0.52 -44.09
CA ASN A 729 -15.10 -0.28 -44.45
C ASN A 729 -14.17 -1.11 -43.54
N ALA A 730 -13.21 -1.86 -44.11
CA ALA A 730 -12.21 -2.62 -43.35
C ALA A 730 -11.42 -1.74 -42.37
N ASN A 731 -11.17 -0.49 -42.76
CA ASN A 731 -10.45 0.48 -41.96
C ASN A 731 -11.27 0.99 -40.76
N ALA A 732 -12.60 0.88 -40.78
CA ALA A 732 -13.47 1.25 -39.66
C ALA A 732 -13.47 0.24 -38.51
N ILE A 733 -12.89 -0.96 -38.72
CA ILE A 733 -12.67 -1.96 -37.67
C ILE A 733 -11.50 -1.53 -36.76
N SER A 734 -10.58 -0.71 -37.27
CA SER A 734 -9.32 -0.35 -36.59
C SER A 734 -9.43 0.79 -35.56
N SER A 735 -10.52 1.56 -35.54
CA SER A 735 -10.60 2.81 -34.77
C SER A 735 -11.42 2.75 -33.46
N ALA A 736 -11.98 1.60 -33.08
CA ALA A 736 -12.82 1.47 -31.89
C ALA A 736 -12.06 0.86 -30.69
N ILE A 737 -11.76 1.68 -29.69
CA ILE A 737 -11.25 1.22 -28.39
C ILE A 737 -12.43 0.75 -27.54
N GLY A 738 -12.43 -0.53 -27.16
CA GLY A 738 -13.49 -1.17 -26.36
C GLY A 738 -14.68 -1.56 -27.23
N ALA A 739 -14.85 -2.87 -27.44
CA ALA A 739 -15.93 -3.56 -28.17
C ALA A 739 -16.81 -2.69 -29.10
N PRO A 740 -16.73 -2.86 -30.44
CA PRO A 740 -17.72 -2.25 -31.31
C PRO A 740 -19.12 -2.71 -30.91
N ALA A 741 -20.11 -1.83 -31.01
CA ALA A 741 -21.48 -2.29 -31.17
C ALA A 741 -21.49 -3.27 -32.35
N LEU A 742 -21.88 -4.51 -32.06
CA LEU A 742 -21.96 -5.64 -32.98
C LEU A 742 -22.35 -5.18 -34.39
N PHE A 743 -21.60 -5.59 -35.41
CA PHE A 743 -22.23 -5.82 -36.71
C PHE A 743 -23.29 -6.91 -36.44
N PRO A 744 -24.59 -6.64 -36.62
CA PRO A 744 -25.61 -7.66 -36.41
C PRO A 744 -25.57 -8.59 -37.63
N THR A 745 -24.62 -9.53 -37.68
CA THR A 745 -24.45 -10.37 -38.87
C THR A 745 -23.93 -11.76 -38.54
N SER A 746 -24.82 -12.67 -38.13
CA SER A 746 -24.58 -14.11 -38.20
C SER A 746 -25.69 -14.79 -39.02
N CYS A 747 -25.32 -15.44 -40.12
CA CYS A 747 -26.06 -16.57 -40.71
C CYS A 747 -25.23 -17.84 -40.46
N GLY A 748 -25.32 -18.35 -39.24
CA GLY A 748 -24.75 -19.61 -38.80
C GLY A 748 -25.36 -19.92 -37.46
N THR A 749 -25.79 -21.16 -37.23
CA THR A 749 -26.14 -21.61 -35.89
C THR A 749 -24.95 -21.34 -35.00
N ALA A 750 -25.19 -20.64 -33.88
CA ALA A 750 -24.24 -20.56 -32.80
C ALA A 750 -23.93 -21.99 -32.37
N GLY A 751 -22.86 -22.57 -32.91
CA GLY A 751 -22.28 -23.76 -32.33
C GLY A 751 -21.96 -23.43 -30.88
N SER A 752 -22.35 -24.30 -29.96
CA SER A 752 -21.93 -24.19 -28.57
C SER A 752 -20.41 -24.07 -28.54
N TRP A 753 -19.92 -22.96 -28.00
CA TRP A 753 -18.53 -22.87 -27.56
C TRP A 753 -18.39 -23.83 -26.38
N SER A 754 -17.98 -25.06 -26.65
CA SER A 754 -17.56 -26.03 -25.63
C SER A 754 -16.12 -25.79 -25.26
#